data_AF-A0AA43JU60-F1
#
_entry.id   AF-A0AA43JU60-F1
#
_cell.length_a   1.000
_cell.length_b   1.000
_cell.length_c   1.000
_cell.angle_alpha   90.00
_cell.angle_beta   90.00
_cell.angle_gamma   90.00
#
_symmetry.space_group_name_H-M   'P 1'
#
loop_
_entity.id
_entity.type
_entity.pdbx_description
1 polymer ?
#
loop_
_entity_poly.entity_id
_entity_poly.type
_entity_poly.pdbx_seq_one_letter_code
_entity_poly.pdbx_strand_id
1 'polypeptide(L)'
;MKTTGARVPVTERLARILLGTVLLVLTLTPVFRLLDNPETGGPGREALAIAESNLATTWLGMVLVAGCGLVLAILVPRIHLDTALNRLSRAVSSPGPRAWTAFVSVLATGLALAGALFVFRGHPTLADEMTSLLHARFLAEGRLSGAYPDPAAAWMVPNGILTDAGWVSQYPPLHLLLLALGVRVGAPWLVGPILTGILAGCTALVAHRLLGDRAPTARMGSVLVAVSPFVVLLGGGYLSHVSAAAFAALTLWTALEARDGAWGWSVAAGVSMGLLVTSRPWTGLVLGSAFTLGVWGAAAWKDQGARLGHLPTRLAGAVLGGLPVAVAWGAYNRHFFGRPLRLGYSAAFGESHALGFHVEPWGNLYGPLEALGYTSTDLLALGFHLLETPLSIVPAVAAYLVLARALPRGAGILVAWATLPLAANFFYWHHGAHLGPRMLYEAAPAWILLATLGMAELRGTPTPDPVTAVGAPRRLPGLSSIVLWSVVASFPAAAYLASLRAASYRWEPDTLQRVTTPEPEGPGRALVFVHGSWKERIAARLQAGGMRLDSLETALRRNDTCTIQRWVSVRLGRDTPEGGPPPAPDFRPLPGYPAHLAAVEISPGNRIQVDRTDPWTPECEREARADRGGVISLAPLIWQGDLPGAEHGRPVFVRDLGPAENRAVMARYPERIPYMYLSLDPEGAPELVPYARAETLVWGEGPRP
;
A
#
# COMPACT_ATOMS: atom_id res chain seq x y z
N MET A 1 16.99 49.71 -1.98
CA MET A 1 15.95 49.30 -1.01
C MET A 1 16.46 48.08 -0.25
N LYS A 2 16.88 48.27 1.01
CA LYS A 2 17.33 47.18 1.90
C LYS A 2 16.11 46.31 2.23
N THR A 3 16.14 45.05 1.82
CA THR A 3 15.17 44.04 2.24
C THR A 3 15.34 43.82 3.74
N THR A 4 14.39 44.33 4.52
CA THR A 4 14.23 43.99 5.93
C THR A 4 13.90 42.50 6.02
N GLY A 5 14.94 41.69 6.26
CA GLY A 5 14.79 40.27 6.54
C GLY A 5 13.97 40.12 7.82
N ALA A 6 12.70 39.76 7.70
CA ALA A 6 11.88 39.34 8.83
C ALA A 6 12.64 38.21 9.55
N ARG A 7 13.05 38.46 10.79
CA ARG A 7 13.72 37.46 11.63
C ARG A 7 12.74 36.29 11.82
N VAL A 8 13.10 35.12 11.31
CA VAL A 8 12.39 33.87 11.64
C VAL A 8 12.49 33.69 13.16
N PRO A 9 11.38 33.38 13.86
CA PRO A 9 11.41 33.10 15.28
C PRO A 9 12.45 32.01 15.58
N VAL A 10 13.28 32.21 16.60
CA VAL A 10 14.37 31.27 16.97
C VAL A 10 13.83 29.85 17.18
N THR A 11 12.61 29.73 17.71
CA THR A 11 11.89 28.47 17.95
C THR A 11 11.57 27.70 16.66
N GLU A 12 11.07 28.36 15.62
CA GLU A 12 10.78 27.71 14.33
C GLU A 12 12.06 27.18 13.65
N ARG A 13 13.15 27.94 13.76
CA ARG A 13 14.45 27.52 13.23
C ARG A 13 14.97 26.28 13.96
N LEU A 14 14.90 26.25 15.29
CA LEU A 14 15.34 25.11 16.10
C LEU A 14 14.50 23.86 15.83
N ALA A 15 13.17 23.99 15.79
CA ALA A 15 12.28 22.85 15.50
C ALA A 15 12.57 22.23 14.13
N ARG A 16 12.81 23.05 13.11
CA ARG A 16 13.17 22.59 11.77
C ARG A 16 14.53 21.89 11.74
N ILE A 17 15.54 22.46 12.41
CA ILE A 17 16.87 21.83 12.50
C ILE A 17 16.76 20.48 13.21
N LEU A 18 16.04 20.43 14.34
CA LEU A 18 15.81 19.19 15.09
C LEU A 18 15.14 18.12 14.21
N LEU A 19 14.06 18.47 13.49
CA LEU A 19 13.39 17.56 12.57
C LEU A 19 14.35 17.04 11.50
N GLY A 20 15.10 17.94 10.85
CA GLY A 20 16.09 17.54 9.85
C GLY A 20 17.17 16.62 10.43
N THR A 21 17.68 16.90 11.63
CA THR A 21 18.66 16.05 12.31
C THR A 21 18.09 14.68 12.65
N VAL A 22 16.86 14.61 13.17
CA VAL A 22 16.18 13.33 13.46
C VAL A 22 16.03 12.51 12.18
N LEU A 23 15.56 13.12 11.08
CA LEU A 23 15.43 12.44 9.80
C LEU A 23 16.78 11.90 9.28
N LEU A 24 17.87 12.67 9.41
CA LEU A 24 19.21 12.20 9.05
C LEU A 24 19.63 10.99 9.89
N VAL A 25 19.40 11.02 11.22
CA VAL A 25 19.71 9.89 12.10
C VAL A 25 18.91 8.65 11.69
N LEU A 26 17.60 8.78 11.49
CA LEU A 26 16.72 7.67 11.11
C LEU A 26 17.03 7.05 9.75
N THR A 27 17.75 7.74 8.86
CA THR A 27 17.98 7.29 7.48
C THR A 27 19.45 7.08 7.10
N LEU A 28 20.39 7.52 7.93
CA LEU A 28 21.82 7.31 7.70
C LEU A 28 22.46 6.40 8.75
N THR A 29 21.72 6.02 9.79
CA THR A 29 22.19 5.13 10.86
C THR A 29 21.22 3.96 11.05
N PRO A 30 21.66 2.83 11.63
CA PRO A 30 20.87 1.61 11.70
C PRO A 30 19.84 1.62 12.85
N VAL A 31 19.04 2.68 12.99
CA VAL A 31 17.99 2.79 14.03
C VAL A 31 16.95 1.68 13.89
N PHE A 32 16.67 1.22 12.67
CA PHE A 32 15.79 0.07 12.41
C PHE A 32 16.21 -1.21 13.14
N ARG A 33 17.46 -1.33 13.64
CA ARG A 33 17.89 -2.46 14.48
C ARG A 33 17.20 -2.51 15.84
N LEU A 34 16.43 -1.50 16.20
CA LEU A 34 15.44 -1.61 17.30
C LEU A 34 14.42 -2.73 17.07
N LEU A 35 14.24 -3.19 15.83
CA LEU A 35 13.40 -4.34 15.49
C LEU A 35 14.09 -5.70 15.68
N ASP A 36 15.39 -5.72 16.00
CA ASP A 36 16.16 -6.94 16.29
C ASP A 36 15.84 -7.48 17.70
N ASN A 37 14.56 -7.83 17.88
CA ASN A 37 13.99 -8.39 19.09
C ASN A 37 13.10 -9.57 18.67
N PRO A 38 13.26 -10.79 19.25
CA PRO A 38 12.40 -11.93 18.96
C PRO A 38 10.89 -11.65 19.08
N GLU A 39 10.50 -10.68 19.92
CA GLU A 39 9.11 -10.29 20.14
C GLU A 39 8.48 -9.55 18.96
N THR A 40 9.27 -9.01 18.01
CA THR A 40 8.75 -8.41 16.77
C THR A 40 8.37 -9.44 15.71
N GLY A 41 8.71 -10.72 15.94
CA GLY A 41 8.31 -11.85 15.12
C GLY A 41 8.81 -11.82 13.67
N GLY A 42 8.04 -12.44 12.78
CA GLY A 42 8.34 -12.49 11.35
C GLY A 42 8.40 -11.12 10.68
N PRO A 43 7.37 -10.26 10.86
CA PRO A 43 7.33 -8.93 10.24
C PRO A 43 8.53 -8.05 10.61
N GLY A 44 8.95 -8.06 11.88
CA GLY A 44 10.12 -7.28 12.31
C GLY A 44 11.42 -7.73 11.67
N ARG A 45 11.63 -9.05 11.53
CA ARG A 45 12.81 -9.60 10.84
C ARG A 45 12.83 -9.27 9.34
N GLU A 46 11.68 -9.33 8.68
CA GLU A 46 11.56 -8.96 7.27
C GLU A 46 11.85 -7.47 7.07
N ALA A 47 11.27 -6.60 7.90
CA ALA A 47 11.51 -5.17 7.90
C ALA A 47 13.00 -4.85 8.14
N LEU A 48 13.64 -5.55 9.08
CA LEU A 48 15.08 -5.44 9.35
C LEU A 48 15.92 -5.78 8.11
N ALA A 49 15.65 -6.91 7.45
CA ALA A 49 16.40 -7.33 6.26
C ALA A 49 16.27 -6.34 5.10
N ILE A 50 15.05 -5.83 4.87
CA ILE A 50 14.79 -4.78 3.86
C ILE A 50 15.55 -3.50 4.21
N ALA A 51 15.51 -3.08 5.48
CA ALA A 51 16.17 -1.86 5.93
C ALA A 51 17.70 -1.93 5.81
N GLU A 52 18.32 -3.08 6.13
CA GLU A 52 19.77 -3.29 5.96
C GLU A 52 20.19 -3.15 4.49
N SER A 53 19.44 -3.77 3.58
CA SER A 53 19.68 -3.66 2.14
C SER A 53 19.53 -2.21 1.64
N ASN A 54 18.48 -1.52 2.09
CA ASN A 54 18.20 -0.14 1.72
C ASN A 54 19.25 0.84 2.26
N LEU A 55 19.73 0.67 3.49
CA LEU A 55 20.78 1.52 4.07
C LEU A 55 22.11 1.31 3.33
N ALA A 56 22.50 0.07 3.06
CA ALA A 56 23.73 -0.24 2.31
C ALA A 56 23.69 0.37 0.91
N THR A 57 22.55 0.21 0.21
CA THR A 57 22.34 0.77 -1.13
C THR A 57 22.31 2.30 -1.11
N THR A 58 21.73 2.91 -0.07
CA THR A 58 21.73 4.37 0.12
C THR A 58 23.16 4.91 0.22
N TRP A 59 24.00 4.33 1.08
CA TRP A 59 25.38 4.77 1.23
C TRP A 59 26.21 4.56 -0.04
N LEU A 60 26.12 3.38 -0.65
CA LEU A 60 26.83 3.07 -1.88
C LEU A 60 26.41 3.99 -3.02
N GLY A 61 25.10 4.18 -3.21
CA GLY A 61 24.55 5.07 -4.23
C GLY A 61 24.99 6.52 -4.05
N MET A 62 24.96 7.04 -2.82
CA MET A 62 25.44 8.39 -2.52
C MET A 62 26.92 8.58 -2.81
N VAL A 63 27.78 7.63 -2.42
CA VAL A 63 29.23 7.71 -2.66
C VAL A 63 29.54 7.67 -4.16
N LEU A 64 28.92 6.75 -4.90
CA LEU A 64 29.12 6.61 -6.34
C LEU A 64 28.72 7.89 -7.08
N VAL A 65 27.54 8.42 -6.78
CA VAL A 65 27.02 9.62 -7.45
C VAL A 65 27.72 10.90 -6.99
N ALA A 66 28.20 10.96 -5.74
CA ALA A 66 29.11 12.02 -5.30
C ALA A 66 30.43 11.99 -6.07
N GLY A 67 31.02 10.80 -6.26
CA GLY A 67 32.21 10.60 -7.07
C GLY A 67 32.02 11.03 -8.53
N CYS A 68 30.96 10.56 -9.19
CA CYS A 68 30.62 10.97 -10.55
C CYS A 68 30.35 12.48 -10.64
N GLY A 69 29.62 13.04 -9.67
CA GLY A 69 29.35 14.48 -9.60
C GLY A 69 30.61 15.31 -9.44
N LEU A 70 31.58 14.86 -8.63
CA LEU A 70 32.88 15.51 -8.47
C LEU A 70 33.66 15.49 -9.79
N VAL A 71 33.73 14.34 -10.47
CA VAL A 71 34.39 14.22 -11.77
C VAL A 71 33.74 15.15 -12.80
N LEU A 72 32.41 15.16 -12.91
CA LEU A 72 31.69 16.07 -13.81
C LEU A 72 31.89 17.54 -13.45
N ALA A 73 31.94 17.89 -12.16
CA ALA A 73 32.19 19.25 -11.71
C ALA A 73 33.61 19.75 -12.03
N ILE A 74 34.59 18.84 -12.14
CA ILE A 74 35.96 19.14 -12.59
C ILE A 74 36.03 19.28 -14.12
N LEU A 75 35.33 18.41 -14.85
CA LEU A 75 35.41 18.32 -16.31
C LEU A 75 34.51 19.32 -17.04
N VAL A 76 33.34 19.65 -16.48
CA VAL A 76 32.31 20.46 -17.14
C VAL A 76 32.01 21.71 -16.32
N PRO A 77 32.24 22.91 -16.88
CA PRO A 77 31.91 24.17 -16.23
C PRO A 77 30.43 24.25 -15.84
N ARG A 78 30.17 24.72 -14.61
CA ARG A 78 28.82 24.88 -14.05
C ARG A 78 27.91 25.75 -14.92
N ILE A 79 28.47 26.73 -15.63
CA ILE A 79 27.71 27.63 -16.52
C ILE A 79 26.91 26.88 -17.60
N HIS A 80 27.40 25.74 -18.09
CA HIS A 80 26.65 24.93 -19.07
C HIS A 80 25.41 24.30 -18.43
N LEU A 81 25.56 23.76 -17.22
CA LEU A 81 24.45 23.22 -16.45
C LEU A 81 23.43 24.31 -16.13
N ASP A 82 23.87 25.47 -15.64
CA ASP A 82 22.97 26.57 -15.33
C ASP A 82 22.26 27.11 -16.57
N THR A 83 22.92 27.14 -17.73
CA THR A 83 22.30 27.49 -19.01
C THR A 83 21.21 26.50 -19.40
N ALA A 84 21.49 25.19 -19.29
CA ALA A 84 20.52 24.14 -19.57
C ALA A 84 19.31 24.20 -18.62
N LEU A 85 19.54 24.34 -17.32
CA LEU A 85 18.49 24.49 -16.31
C LEU A 85 17.69 25.78 -16.49
N ASN A 86 18.29 26.87 -16.98
CA ASN A 86 17.58 28.09 -17.34
C ASN A 86 16.69 27.92 -18.58
N ARG A 87 17.13 27.16 -19.58
CA ARG A 87 16.28 26.80 -20.73
C ARG A 87 15.10 25.94 -20.29
N LEU A 88 15.36 24.92 -19.46
CA LEU A 88 14.33 24.06 -18.92
C LEU A 88 13.33 24.84 -18.06
N SER A 89 13.82 25.72 -17.16
CA SER A 89 12.99 26.61 -16.34
C SER A 89 12.04 27.47 -17.18
N ARG A 90 12.53 28.05 -18.29
CA ARG A 90 11.70 28.81 -19.22
C ARG A 90 10.68 27.92 -19.94
N ALA A 91 11.09 26.74 -20.39
CA ALA A 91 10.22 25.80 -21.09
C ALA A 91 9.08 25.31 -20.19
N VAL A 92 9.37 24.90 -18.94
CA VAL A 92 8.33 24.45 -18.01
C VAL A 92 7.44 25.60 -17.54
N SER A 93 7.92 26.84 -17.57
CA SER A 93 7.14 28.01 -17.15
C SER A 93 6.23 28.58 -18.24
N SER A 94 6.42 28.20 -19.51
CA SER A 94 5.65 28.77 -20.62
C SER A 94 4.17 28.38 -20.64
N PRO A 95 3.74 27.16 -20.28
CA PRO A 95 2.32 26.80 -20.35
C PRO A 95 1.48 27.56 -19.31
N GLY A 96 0.19 27.77 -19.60
CA GLY A 96 -0.75 28.27 -18.60
C GLY A 96 -0.95 27.27 -17.44
N PRO A 97 -1.33 27.70 -16.22
CA PRO A 97 -1.49 26.81 -15.07
C PRO A 97 -2.44 25.64 -15.33
N ARG A 98 -3.58 25.89 -16.01
CA ARG A 98 -4.57 24.84 -16.36
C ARG A 98 -4.00 23.81 -17.33
N ALA A 99 -3.32 24.27 -18.37
CA ALA A 99 -2.69 23.39 -19.35
C ALA A 99 -1.58 22.54 -18.70
N TRP A 100 -0.81 23.13 -17.77
CA TRP A 100 0.20 22.41 -17.01
C TRP A 100 -0.41 21.34 -16.11
N THR A 101 -1.46 21.66 -15.35
CA THR A 101 -2.18 20.70 -14.52
C THR A 101 -2.76 19.55 -15.36
N ALA A 102 -3.37 19.85 -16.51
CA ALA A 102 -3.89 18.82 -17.42
C ALA A 102 -2.77 17.92 -17.95
N PHE A 103 -1.64 18.51 -18.39
CA PHE A 103 -0.47 17.75 -18.85
C PHE A 103 0.04 16.78 -17.78
N VAL A 104 0.27 17.26 -16.56
CA VAL A 104 0.78 16.43 -15.46
C VAL A 104 -0.22 15.33 -15.08
N SER A 105 -1.52 15.63 -15.09
CA SER A 105 -2.57 14.65 -14.80
C SER A 105 -2.59 13.54 -15.86
N VAL A 106 -2.58 13.92 -17.14
CA VAL A 106 -2.58 12.97 -18.27
C VAL A 106 -1.29 12.13 -18.29
N LEU A 107 -0.14 12.75 -18.03
CA LEU A 107 1.14 12.04 -17.94
C LEU A 107 1.12 10.97 -16.84
N ALA A 108 0.69 11.34 -15.63
CA ALA A 108 0.63 10.42 -14.49
C ALA A 108 -0.36 9.27 -14.75
N THR A 109 -1.55 9.57 -15.31
CA THR A 109 -2.51 8.53 -15.70
C THR A 109 -1.96 7.62 -16.78
N GLY A 110 -1.33 8.16 -17.83
CA GLY A 110 -0.75 7.35 -18.90
C GLY A 110 0.36 6.41 -18.42
N LEU A 111 1.24 6.90 -17.53
CA LEU A 111 2.31 6.08 -16.96
C LEU A 111 1.77 5.02 -15.99
N ALA A 112 0.84 5.37 -15.11
CA ALA A 112 0.21 4.41 -14.20
C ALA A 112 -0.57 3.34 -14.98
N LEU A 113 -1.25 3.74 -16.06
CA LEU A 113 -1.94 2.81 -16.96
C LEU A 113 -0.96 1.88 -17.68
N ALA A 114 0.19 2.40 -18.12
CA ALA A 114 1.24 1.56 -18.66
C ALA A 114 1.76 0.54 -17.63
N GLY A 115 1.91 0.94 -16.36
CA GLY A 115 2.20 0.04 -15.25
C GLY A 115 1.13 -1.06 -15.10
N ALA A 116 -0.14 -0.67 -15.04
CA ALA A 116 -1.27 -1.59 -14.92
C ALA A 116 -1.27 -2.65 -16.04
N LEU A 117 -1.09 -2.24 -17.30
CA LEU A 117 -1.23 -3.13 -18.45
C LEU A 117 0.05 -3.91 -18.80
N PHE A 118 1.23 -3.29 -18.71
CA PHE A 118 2.48 -3.91 -19.16
C PHE A 118 3.30 -4.53 -18.02
N VAL A 119 3.08 -4.13 -16.77
CA VAL A 119 3.73 -4.75 -15.60
C VAL A 119 2.79 -5.76 -14.97
N PHE A 120 1.60 -5.34 -14.57
CA PHE A 120 0.66 -6.19 -13.81
C PHE A 120 -0.33 -6.97 -14.66
N ARG A 121 -0.37 -6.74 -15.98
CA ARG A 121 -1.33 -7.36 -16.91
C ARG A 121 -2.80 -7.15 -16.53
N GLY A 122 -3.10 -6.07 -15.81
CA GLY A 122 -4.43 -5.79 -15.27
C GLY A 122 -4.83 -6.66 -14.08
N HIS A 123 -3.96 -7.50 -13.54
CA HIS A 123 -4.24 -8.35 -12.38
C HIS A 123 -3.82 -7.68 -11.06
N PRO A 124 -4.57 -7.89 -9.97
CA PRO A 124 -4.14 -7.51 -8.64
C PRO A 124 -2.92 -8.31 -8.19
N THR A 125 -2.05 -7.67 -7.41
CA THR A 125 -0.76 -8.18 -6.95
C THR A 125 -0.74 -8.53 -5.47
N LEU A 126 -1.78 -8.17 -4.72
CA LEU A 126 -1.89 -8.40 -3.28
C LEU A 126 -3.27 -8.93 -2.90
N ALA A 127 -3.36 -9.72 -1.82
CA ALA A 127 -4.64 -10.23 -1.30
C ALA A 127 -5.64 -9.11 -0.98
N ASP A 128 -5.17 -7.96 -0.47
CA ASP A 128 -5.98 -6.77 -0.21
C ASP A 128 -6.71 -6.27 -1.46
N GLU A 129 -6.01 -6.27 -2.60
CA GLU A 129 -6.52 -5.85 -3.90
C GLU A 129 -7.55 -6.85 -4.43
N MET A 130 -7.24 -8.15 -4.34
CA MET A 130 -8.13 -9.23 -4.77
C MET A 130 -9.45 -9.23 -4.01
N THR A 131 -9.40 -9.09 -2.69
CA THR A 131 -10.59 -9.04 -1.83
C THR A 131 -11.38 -7.74 -2.03
N SER A 132 -10.69 -6.63 -2.29
CA SER A 132 -11.35 -5.36 -2.66
C SER A 132 -12.09 -5.46 -3.99
N LEU A 133 -11.49 -6.08 -5.01
CA LEU A 133 -12.13 -6.33 -6.30
C LEU A 133 -13.30 -7.30 -6.17
N LEU A 134 -13.17 -8.37 -5.40
CA LEU A 134 -14.26 -9.31 -5.14
C LEU A 134 -15.47 -8.59 -4.54
N HIS A 135 -15.26 -7.72 -3.56
CA HIS A 135 -16.35 -6.94 -2.97
C HIS A 135 -16.90 -5.90 -3.94
N ALA A 136 -16.04 -5.22 -4.70
CA ALA A 136 -16.44 -4.27 -5.74
C ALA A 136 -17.35 -4.91 -6.79
N ARG A 137 -17.20 -6.21 -7.08
CA ARG A 137 -18.10 -6.92 -8.00
C ARG A 137 -19.51 -7.07 -7.45
N PHE A 138 -19.69 -7.39 -6.17
CA PHE A 138 -21.02 -7.38 -5.56
C PHE A 138 -21.66 -5.98 -5.63
N LEU A 139 -20.88 -4.94 -5.33
CA LEU A 139 -21.34 -3.55 -5.44
C LEU A 139 -21.72 -3.16 -6.87
N ALA A 140 -20.98 -3.64 -7.87
CA ALA A 140 -21.27 -3.41 -9.28
C ALA A 140 -22.64 -4.00 -9.70
N GLU A 141 -23.06 -5.09 -9.07
CA GLU A 141 -24.36 -5.75 -9.24
C GLU A 141 -25.48 -5.11 -8.40
N GLY A 142 -25.19 -4.01 -7.70
CA GLY A 142 -26.15 -3.34 -6.82
C GLY A 142 -26.35 -4.02 -5.46
N ARG A 143 -25.41 -4.89 -5.05
CA ARG A 143 -25.44 -5.58 -3.75
C ARG A 143 -24.37 -5.03 -2.82
N LEU A 144 -24.74 -4.73 -1.58
CA LEU A 144 -23.78 -4.23 -0.59
C LEU A 144 -22.88 -5.30 0.01
N SER A 145 -23.19 -6.58 -0.22
CA SER A 145 -22.46 -7.74 0.32
C SER A 145 -22.61 -8.96 -0.59
N GLY A 146 -21.73 -9.93 -0.40
CA GLY A 146 -21.80 -11.25 -1.02
C GLY A 146 -22.72 -12.20 -0.25
N ALA A 147 -23.57 -12.93 -0.96
CA ALA A 147 -24.41 -13.99 -0.39
C ALA A 147 -23.75 -15.34 -0.66
N TYR A 148 -22.96 -15.83 0.29
CA TYR A 148 -22.30 -17.13 0.13
C TYR A 148 -23.23 -18.27 0.54
N PRO A 149 -23.48 -19.24 -0.36
CA PRO A 149 -24.25 -20.41 0.00
C PRO A 149 -23.46 -21.33 0.94
N ASP A 150 -24.17 -22.30 1.51
CA ASP A 150 -23.53 -23.37 2.28
C ASP A 150 -22.86 -24.39 1.33
N PRO A 151 -21.64 -24.88 1.62
CA PRO A 151 -20.74 -24.48 2.70
C PRO A 151 -20.00 -23.17 2.43
N ALA A 152 -20.22 -22.14 3.26
CA ALA A 152 -19.63 -20.80 3.05
C ALA A 152 -18.10 -20.81 2.94
N ALA A 153 -17.44 -21.80 3.53
CA ALA A 153 -16.00 -22.05 3.42
C ALA A 153 -15.52 -22.16 1.95
N ALA A 154 -16.37 -22.60 1.01
CA ALA A 154 -15.98 -22.75 -0.38
C ALA A 154 -15.73 -21.41 -1.09
N TRP A 155 -16.16 -20.30 -0.49
CA TRP A 155 -16.02 -18.94 -1.05
C TRP A 155 -15.12 -18.03 -0.19
N MET A 156 -14.58 -18.54 0.93
CA MET A 156 -13.76 -17.73 1.84
C MET A 156 -12.40 -17.39 1.24
N VAL A 157 -12.04 -16.11 1.33
CA VAL A 157 -10.73 -15.56 0.97
C VAL A 157 -10.20 -14.66 2.10
N PRO A 158 -8.88 -14.45 2.16
CA PRO A 158 -8.27 -13.56 3.16
C PRO A 158 -8.90 -12.16 3.18
N ASN A 159 -8.86 -11.50 4.34
CA ASN A 159 -9.39 -10.14 4.55
C ASN A 159 -10.90 -9.96 4.34
N GLY A 160 -11.64 -11.06 4.14
CA GLY A 160 -13.09 -11.10 4.15
C GLY A 160 -13.67 -11.28 5.55
N ILE A 161 -14.90 -10.82 5.75
CA ILE A 161 -15.65 -10.97 6.99
C ILE A 161 -17.04 -11.49 6.63
N LEU A 162 -17.43 -12.62 7.21
CA LEU A 162 -18.80 -13.09 7.13
C LEU A 162 -19.60 -12.42 8.25
N THR A 163 -20.59 -11.61 7.88
CA THR A 163 -21.50 -10.92 8.82
C THR A 163 -22.92 -11.46 8.67
N ASP A 164 -23.81 -11.13 9.61
CA ASP A 164 -25.24 -11.46 9.50
C ASP A 164 -25.90 -10.87 8.24
N ALA A 165 -25.35 -9.76 7.72
CA ALA A 165 -25.80 -9.10 6.50
C ALA A 165 -25.08 -9.61 5.23
N GLY A 166 -24.32 -10.71 5.33
CA GLY A 166 -23.56 -11.31 4.25
C GLY A 166 -22.05 -11.04 4.34
N TRP A 167 -21.32 -11.51 3.34
CA TRP A 167 -19.88 -11.36 3.26
C TRP A 167 -19.47 -9.98 2.77
N VAL A 168 -18.51 -9.36 3.44
CA VAL A 168 -17.90 -8.09 3.06
C VAL A 168 -16.40 -8.13 3.27
N SER A 169 -15.63 -7.36 2.50
CA SER A 169 -14.23 -7.09 2.86
C SER A 169 -14.13 -6.24 4.14
N GLN A 170 -13.04 -6.34 4.87
CA GLN A 170 -12.75 -5.45 6.01
C GLN A 170 -12.55 -3.96 5.65
N TYR A 171 -12.38 -3.65 4.36
CA TYR A 171 -12.05 -2.33 3.88
C TYR A 171 -13.23 -1.35 3.89
N PRO A 172 -12.97 -0.04 4.10
CA PRO A 172 -13.97 1.02 3.96
C PRO A 172 -14.60 1.10 2.55
N PRO A 173 -15.84 1.59 2.43
CA PRO A 173 -16.64 1.40 1.21
C PRO A 173 -16.22 2.28 0.02
N LEU A 174 -15.58 3.44 0.22
CA LEU A 174 -15.38 4.38 -0.89
C LEU A 174 -14.50 3.81 -1.99
N HIS A 175 -13.34 3.26 -1.63
CA HIS A 175 -12.43 2.67 -2.63
C HIS A 175 -13.11 1.52 -3.39
N LEU A 176 -13.90 0.71 -2.69
CA LEU A 176 -14.67 -0.39 -3.26
C LEU A 176 -15.73 0.10 -4.25
N LEU A 177 -16.41 1.22 -3.95
CA LEU A 177 -17.36 1.87 -4.86
C LEU A 177 -16.67 2.39 -6.12
N LEU A 178 -15.48 2.98 -6.01
CA LEU A 178 -14.70 3.42 -7.17
C LEU A 178 -14.28 2.24 -8.05
N LEU A 179 -13.83 1.14 -7.43
CA LEU A 179 -13.55 -0.11 -8.14
C LEU A 179 -14.82 -0.69 -8.79
N ALA A 180 -15.98 -0.62 -8.12
CA ALA A 180 -17.24 -1.12 -8.65
C ALA A 180 -17.66 -0.37 -9.92
N LEU A 181 -17.44 0.96 -9.97
CA LEU A 181 -17.62 1.73 -11.20
C LEU A 181 -16.72 1.21 -12.34
N GLY A 182 -15.45 0.92 -12.03
CA GLY A 182 -14.51 0.31 -12.97
C GLY A 182 -14.95 -1.07 -13.45
N VAL A 183 -15.47 -1.91 -12.55
CA VAL A 183 -16.05 -3.22 -12.88
C VAL A 183 -17.25 -3.07 -13.83
N ARG A 184 -18.17 -2.12 -13.57
CA ARG A 184 -19.36 -1.90 -14.42
C ARG A 184 -19.03 -1.51 -15.85
N VAL A 185 -17.92 -0.82 -16.06
CA VAL A 185 -17.45 -0.45 -17.41
C VAL A 185 -16.47 -1.46 -18.01
N GLY A 186 -16.18 -2.56 -17.31
CA GLY A 186 -15.24 -3.61 -17.76
C GLY A 186 -13.76 -3.23 -17.70
N ALA A 187 -13.41 -2.13 -17.03
CA ALA A 187 -12.04 -1.63 -16.92
C ALA A 187 -11.65 -1.29 -15.47
N PRO A 188 -11.71 -2.25 -14.52
CA PRO A 188 -11.35 -1.99 -13.12
C PRO A 188 -9.89 -1.54 -12.99
N TRP A 189 -8.99 -2.01 -13.85
CA TRP A 189 -7.57 -1.61 -13.90
C TRP A 189 -7.34 -0.11 -14.18
N LEU A 190 -8.36 0.62 -14.67
CA LEU A 190 -8.24 2.04 -15.00
C LEU A 190 -8.45 2.95 -13.77
N VAL A 191 -9.05 2.44 -12.71
CA VAL A 191 -9.43 3.23 -11.52
C VAL A 191 -8.20 3.82 -10.82
N GLY A 192 -7.18 2.99 -10.54
CA GLY A 192 -5.91 3.45 -9.98
C GLY A 192 -5.24 4.53 -10.83
N PRO A 193 -5.01 4.31 -12.14
CA PRO A 193 -4.40 5.29 -13.03
C PRO A 193 -5.13 6.65 -13.10
N ILE A 194 -6.46 6.66 -13.10
CA ILE A 194 -7.23 7.92 -13.05
C ILE A 194 -6.98 8.64 -11.73
N LEU A 195 -7.01 7.94 -10.60
CA LEU A 195 -6.76 8.52 -9.28
C LEU A 195 -5.32 9.04 -9.16
N THR A 196 -4.33 8.37 -9.75
CA THR A 196 -2.95 8.86 -9.83
C THR A 196 -2.85 10.15 -10.67
N GLY A 197 -3.64 10.28 -11.74
CA GLY A 197 -3.80 11.53 -12.48
C GLY A 197 -4.38 12.65 -11.62
N ILE A 198 -5.44 12.36 -10.87
CA ILE A 198 -6.07 13.30 -9.93
C ILE A 198 -5.06 13.74 -8.85
N LEU A 199 -4.29 12.81 -8.28
CA LEU A 199 -3.22 13.08 -7.33
C LEU A 199 -2.20 14.05 -7.91
N ALA A 200 -1.66 13.77 -9.09
CA ALA A 200 -0.64 14.60 -9.72
C ALA A 200 -1.18 15.99 -10.14
N GLY A 201 -2.42 16.05 -10.65
CA GLY A 201 -3.11 17.29 -10.98
C GLY A 201 -3.39 18.18 -9.78
N CYS A 202 -3.97 17.61 -8.72
CA CYS A 202 -4.20 18.33 -7.47
C CYS A 202 -2.88 18.77 -6.82
N THR A 203 -1.84 17.93 -6.88
CA THR A 203 -0.50 18.30 -6.43
C THR A 203 0.03 19.51 -7.21
N ALA A 204 -0.16 19.57 -8.53
CA ALA A 204 0.26 20.72 -9.33
C ALA A 204 -0.48 22.00 -8.92
N LEU A 205 -1.77 21.90 -8.58
CA LEU A 205 -2.57 23.03 -8.07
C LEU A 205 -2.10 23.48 -6.68
N VAL A 206 -1.84 22.54 -5.77
CA VAL A 206 -1.25 22.80 -4.44
C VAL A 206 0.11 23.48 -4.59
N ALA A 207 0.99 22.93 -5.43
CA ALA A 207 2.32 23.46 -5.66
C ALA A 207 2.26 24.89 -6.22
N HIS A 208 1.34 25.17 -7.14
CA HIS A 208 1.14 26.51 -7.69
C HIS A 208 0.63 27.50 -6.62
N ARG A 209 -0.18 27.05 -5.66
CA ARG A 209 -0.68 27.88 -4.55
C ARG A 209 0.37 28.14 -3.48
N LEU A 210 1.18 27.13 -3.16
CA LEU A 210 2.18 27.23 -2.10
C LEU A 210 3.47 27.88 -2.57
N LEU A 211 3.86 27.63 -3.83
CA LEU A 211 5.16 27.99 -4.39
C LEU A 211 5.03 28.87 -5.64
N GLY A 212 3.96 29.67 -5.76
CA GLY A 212 3.66 30.49 -6.95
C GLY A 212 4.81 31.44 -7.36
N ASP A 213 5.51 32.02 -6.39
CA ASP A 213 6.70 32.87 -6.62
C ASP A 213 7.90 32.09 -7.19
N ARG A 214 7.81 30.75 -7.19
CA ARG A 214 8.80 29.79 -7.67
C ARG A 214 8.15 28.82 -8.67
N ALA A 215 7.41 29.35 -9.63
CA ALA A 215 6.69 28.56 -10.64
C ALA A 215 7.53 27.42 -11.28
N PRO A 216 8.80 27.61 -11.69
CA PRO A 216 9.61 26.52 -12.23
C PRO A 216 9.78 25.34 -11.25
N THR A 217 10.01 25.63 -9.97
CA THR A 217 10.18 24.63 -8.91
C THR A 217 8.89 23.86 -8.66
N ALA A 218 7.75 24.57 -8.57
CA ALA A 218 6.43 23.98 -8.41
C ALA A 218 6.11 23.00 -9.55
N ARG A 219 6.39 23.42 -10.78
CA ARG A 219 6.13 22.66 -11.99
C ARG A 219 7.03 21.45 -12.13
N MET A 220 8.33 21.61 -11.88
CA MET A 220 9.29 20.51 -11.88
C MET A 220 8.92 19.44 -10.84
N GLY A 221 8.59 19.85 -9.62
CA GLY A 221 8.18 18.91 -8.57
C GLY A 221 6.91 18.14 -8.96
N SER A 222 5.95 18.82 -9.61
CA SER A 222 4.72 18.16 -10.08
C SER A 222 4.98 17.13 -11.18
N VAL A 223 5.93 17.39 -12.10
CA VAL A 223 6.36 16.40 -13.10
C VAL A 223 7.06 15.23 -12.42
N LEU A 224 7.93 15.49 -11.44
CA LEU A 224 8.58 14.43 -10.67
C LEU A 224 7.57 13.55 -9.91
N VAL A 225 6.45 14.11 -9.43
CA VAL A 225 5.34 13.31 -8.89
C VAL A 225 4.73 12.42 -9.97
N ALA A 226 4.44 12.98 -11.16
CA ALA A 226 3.82 12.23 -12.25
C ALA A 226 4.70 11.10 -12.82
N VAL A 227 6.03 11.24 -12.76
CA VAL A 227 6.98 10.24 -13.27
C VAL A 227 7.65 9.41 -12.18
N SER A 228 7.29 9.60 -10.91
CA SER A 228 7.83 8.83 -9.78
C SER A 228 7.47 7.35 -9.96
N PRO A 229 8.46 6.42 -10.01
CA PRO A 229 8.18 5.00 -10.13
C PRO A 229 7.28 4.47 -9.00
N PHE A 230 7.49 4.95 -7.77
CA PHE A 230 6.63 4.60 -6.64
C PHE A 230 5.19 5.07 -6.84
N VAL A 231 4.99 6.33 -7.25
CA VAL A 231 3.65 6.89 -7.52
C VAL A 231 2.95 6.12 -8.66
N VAL A 232 3.68 5.86 -9.75
CA VAL A 232 3.19 5.21 -10.96
C VAL A 232 2.88 3.73 -10.75
N LEU A 233 3.78 2.97 -10.14
CA LEU A 233 3.63 1.51 -9.98
C LEU A 233 2.55 1.19 -8.95
N LEU A 234 2.49 1.88 -7.80
CA LEU A 234 1.36 1.67 -6.87
C LEU A 234 0.05 2.17 -7.49
N GLY A 235 0.11 3.25 -8.29
CA GLY A 235 -1.01 3.80 -9.05
C GLY A 235 -1.58 2.86 -10.12
N GLY A 236 -0.77 1.94 -10.64
CA GLY A 236 -1.20 0.90 -11.57
C GLY A 236 -1.87 -0.31 -10.89
N GLY A 237 -1.87 -0.35 -9.55
CA GLY A 237 -2.55 -1.38 -8.76
C GLY A 237 -3.98 -1.00 -8.37
N TYR A 238 -4.49 -1.69 -7.36
CA TYR A 238 -5.88 -1.64 -6.88
C TYR A 238 -5.97 -1.32 -5.39
N LEU A 239 -4.94 -0.69 -4.83
CA LEU A 239 -4.87 -0.38 -3.41
C LEU A 239 -5.58 0.94 -3.06
N SER A 240 -6.23 0.96 -1.88
CA SER A 240 -6.91 2.15 -1.34
C SER A 240 -5.97 3.35 -1.07
N HIS A 241 -4.66 3.09 -0.98
CA HIS A 241 -3.61 4.11 -0.89
C HIS A 241 -3.71 5.15 -2.02
N VAL A 242 -4.07 4.72 -3.24
CA VAL A 242 -4.16 5.61 -4.40
C VAL A 242 -5.34 6.57 -4.26
N SER A 243 -6.50 6.08 -3.82
CA SER A 243 -7.67 6.93 -3.51
C SER A 243 -7.36 7.90 -2.38
N ALA A 244 -6.74 7.43 -1.30
CA ALA A 244 -6.39 8.27 -0.16
C ALA A 244 -5.43 9.40 -0.57
N ALA A 245 -4.37 9.12 -1.33
CA ALA A 245 -3.44 10.16 -1.78
C ALA A 245 -4.13 11.19 -2.68
N ALA A 246 -4.95 10.75 -3.66
CA ALA A 246 -5.70 11.63 -4.54
C ALA A 246 -6.62 12.58 -3.75
N PHE A 247 -7.38 12.03 -2.79
CA PHE A 247 -8.28 12.83 -1.96
C PHE A 247 -7.56 13.66 -0.89
N ALA A 248 -6.36 13.27 -0.46
CA ALA A 248 -5.50 14.09 0.39
C ALA A 248 -5.01 15.34 -0.36
N ALA A 249 -4.50 15.18 -1.58
CA ALA A 249 -4.08 16.30 -2.42
C ALA A 249 -5.27 17.21 -2.79
N LEU A 250 -6.43 16.63 -3.12
CA LEU A 250 -7.67 17.37 -3.35
C LEU A 250 -8.08 18.16 -2.10
N THR A 251 -8.08 17.54 -0.93
CA THR A 251 -8.44 18.19 0.33
C THR A 251 -7.53 19.37 0.65
N LEU A 252 -6.22 19.20 0.50
CA LEU A 252 -5.28 20.30 0.67
C LEU A 252 -5.53 21.43 -0.31
N TRP A 253 -5.75 21.11 -1.59
CA TRP A 253 -6.07 22.12 -2.61
C TRP A 253 -7.35 22.89 -2.26
N THR A 254 -8.46 22.20 -1.99
CA THR A 254 -9.74 22.85 -1.64
C THR A 254 -9.65 23.64 -0.33
N ALA A 255 -8.85 23.19 0.65
CA ALA A 255 -8.62 23.93 1.88
C ALA A 255 -7.86 25.24 1.64
N LEU A 256 -6.87 25.23 0.72
CA LEU A 256 -6.16 26.43 0.28
C LEU A 256 -7.08 27.37 -0.52
N GLU A 257 -7.96 26.83 -1.37
CA GLU A 257 -8.99 27.62 -2.07
C GLU A 257 -9.96 28.29 -1.08
N ALA A 258 -10.46 27.54 -0.09
CA ALA A 258 -11.35 28.05 0.94
C ALA A 258 -10.70 29.12 1.84
N ARG A 259 -9.37 29.05 2.02
CA ARG A 259 -8.61 30.06 2.77
C ARG A 259 -8.63 31.42 2.07
N ASP A 260 -8.62 31.43 0.74
CA ASP A 260 -8.43 32.64 -0.06
C ASP A 260 -9.69 33.07 -0.84
N GLY A 261 -10.71 32.21 -0.90
CA GLY A 261 -11.87 32.37 -1.76
C GLY A 261 -13.22 32.18 -1.06
N ALA A 262 -14.22 31.79 -1.86
CA ALA A 262 -15.62 31.68 -1.44
C ALA A 262 -15.91 30.47 -0.53
N TRP A 263 -16.99 30.56 0.24
CA TRP A 263 -17.44 29.54 1.19
C TRP A 263 -17.72 28.16 0.57
N GLY A 264 -18.09 28.09 -0.71
CA GLY A 264 -18.32 26.82 -1.41
C GLY A 264 -17.09 25.90 -1.44
N TRP A 265 -15.88 26.48 -1.41
CA TRP A 265 -14.65 25.69 -1.28
C TRP A 265 -14.51 25.01 0.07
N SER A 266 -15.11 25.55 1.13
CA SER A 266 -15.17 24.86 2.42
C SER A 266 -16.06 23.63 2.36
N VAL A 267 -17.18 23.70 1.62
CA VAL A 267 -18.01 22.52 1.34
C VAL A 267 -17.22 21.48 0.54
N ALA A 268 -16.52 21.91 -0.51
CA ALA A 268 -15.67 21.01 -1.29
C ALA A 268 -14.58 20.36 -0.43
N ALA A 269 -13.94 21.11 0.48
CA ALA A 269 -12.96 20.58 1.43
C ALA A 269 -13.56 19.59 2.43
N GLY A 270 -14.80 19.82 2.86
CA GLY A 270 -15.56 18.88 3.68
C GLY A 270 -15.85 17.57 2.96
N VAL A 271 -16.35 17.65 1.73
CA VAL A 271 -16.60 16.48 0.88
C VAL A 271 -15.31 15.70 0.66
N SER A 272 -14.23 16.36 0.22
CA SER A 272 -12.95 15.70 -0.06
C SER A 272 -12.33 15.08 1.20
N MET A 273 -12.46 15.74 2.36
CA MET A 273 -12.03 15.17 3.64
C MET A 273 -12.85 13.93 3.99
N GLY A 274 -14.17 13.94 3.80
CA GLY A 274 -15.02 12.76 3.96
C GLY A 274 -14.58 11.62 3.05
N LEU A 275 -14.28 11.91 1.78
CA LEU A 275 -13.78 10.92 0.82
C LEU A 275 -12.41 10.35 1.23
N LEU A 276 -11.52 11.21 1.71
CA LEU A 276 -10.21 10.81 2.21
C LEU A 276 -10.35 9.85 3.43
N VAL A 277 -11.12 10.22 4.44
CA VAL A 277 -11.34 9.42 5.66
C VAL A 277 -12.01 8.08 5.31
N THR A 278 -12.98 8.08 4.40
CA THR A 278 -13.65 6.84 3.96
C THR A 278 -12.84 6.00 2.99
N SER A 279 -11.68 6.48 2.51
CA SER A 279 -10.70 5.65 1.81
C SER A 279 -9.77 4.97 2.81
N ARG A 280 -9.20 5.74 3.75
CA ARG A 280 -8.28 5.28 4.79
C ARG A 280 -8.53 6.09 6.09
N PRO A 281 -9.22 5.52 7.09
CA PRO A 281 -9.75 6.26 8.24
C PRO A 281 -8.69 7.02 9.03
N TRP A 282 -7.59 6.35 9.37
CA TRP A 282 -6.58 6.91 10.25
C TRP A 282 -5.77 8.02 9.59
N THR A 283 -5.05 7.70 8.51
CA THR A 283 -4.27 8.69 7.76
C THR A 283 -5.15 9.80 7.20
N GLY A 284 -6.38 9.46 6.80
CA GLY A 284 -7.34 10.42 6.29
C GLY A 284 -7.86 11.40 7.34
N LEU A 285 -8.10 10.95 8.58
CA LEU A 285 -8.49 11.83 9.67
C LEU A 285 -7.35 12.79 10.03
N VAL A 286 -6.12 12.28 10.14
CA VAL A 286 -4.93 13.08 10.46
C VAL A 286 -4.67 14.13 9.37
N LEU A 287 -4.60 13.72 8.10
CA LEU A 287 -4.34 14.64 6.99
C LEU A 287 -5.52 15.59 6.76
N GLY A 288 -6.75 15.09 6.74
CA GLY A 288 -7.94 15.89 6.48
C GLY A 288 -8.14 16.99 7.53
N SER A 289 -7.99 16.66 8.82
CA SER A 289 -8.08 17.65 9.89
C SER A 289 -6.92 18.64 9.86
N ALA A 290 -5.69 18.18 9.64
CA ALA A 290 -4.53 19.06 9.57
C ALA A 290 -4.56 20.01 8.36
N PHE A 291 -4.99 19.54 7.19
CA PHE A 291 -5.09 20.38 5.99
C PHE A 291 -6.21 21.41 6.08
N THR A 292 -7.31 21.10 6.74
CA THR A 292 -8.41 22.07 6.93
C THR A 292 -8.11 23.00 8.10
N LEU A 293 -8.10 22.47 9.32
CA LEU A 293 -7.91 23.24 10.55
C LEU A 293 -6.53 23.89 10.62
N GLY A 294 -5.48 23.20 10.20
CA GLY A 294 -4.12 23.73 10.22
C GLY A 294 -3.91 24.87 9.24
N VAL A 295 -4.42 24.76 8.00
CA VAL A 295 -4.31 25.84 7.00
C VAL A 295 -5.14 27.07 7.41
N TRP A 296 -6.36 26.87 7.91
CA TRP A 296 -7.24 27.97 8.31
C TRP A 296 -6.79 28.60 9.63
N GLY A 297 -6.38 27.78 10.60
CA GLY A 297 -5.87 28.23 11.89
C GLY A 297 -4.56 29.01 11.76
N ALA A 298 -3.61 28.52 10.95
CA ALA A 298 -2.37 29.25 10.69
C ALA A 298 -2.60 30.60 9.98
N ALA A 299 -3.60 30.67 9.09
CA ALA A 299 -3.99 31.93 8.46
C ALA A 299 -4.64 32.91 9.46
N ALA A 300 -5.52 32.40 10.33
CA ALA A 300 -6.17 33.18 11.38
C ALA A 300 -5.16 33.74 12.39
N TRP A 301 -4.15 32.95 12.77
CA TRP A 301 -3.07 33.35 13.67
C TRP A 301 -2.18 34.44 13.06
N LYS A 302 -1.78 34.29 11.79
CA LYS A 302 -0.88 35.25 11.12
C LYS A 302 -1.51 36.62 10.90
N ASP A 303 -2.82 36.66 10.68
CA ASP A 303 -3.56 37.90 10.46
C ASP A 303 -4.07 38.53 11.77
N GLN A 304 -3.41 38.23 12.91
CA GLN A 304 -3.75 38.72 14.25
C GLN A 304 -5.24 38.59 14.60
N GLY A 305 -5.89 37.54 14.10
CA GLY A 305 -7.29 37.28 14.36
C GLY A 305 -8.30 37.92 13.42
N ALA A 306 -7.89 38.76 12.45
CA ALA A 306 -8.83 39.33 11.47
C ALA A 306 -9.57 38.23 10.66
N ARG A 307 -8.91 37.10 10.39
CA ARG A 307 -9.52 35.92 9.73
C ARG A 307 -10.20 34.93 10.70
N LEU A 308 -10.17 35.14 12.02
CA LEU A 308 -10.91 34.29 12.97
C LEU A 308 -12.42 34.36 12.73
N GLY A 309 -12.95 35.52 12.32
CA GLY A 309 -14.37 35.69 12.01
C GLY A 309 -14.87 34.80 10.87
N HIS A 310 -13.98 34.35 9.98
CA HIS A 310 -14.31 33.44 8.88
C HIS A 310 -14.05 31.96 9.19
N LEU A 311 -13.46 31.63 10.35
CA LEU A 311 -13.22 30.25 10.72
C LEU A 311 -14.54 29.48 10.97
N PRO A 312 -15.54 30.01 11.71
CA PRO A 312 -16.81 29.32 11.91
C PRO A 312 -17.55 29.03 10.60
N THR A 313 -17.53 29.96 9.64
CA THR A 313 -18.18 29.76 8.34
C THR A 313 -17.48 28.70 7.50
N ARG A 314 -16.14 28.65 7.55
CA ARG A 314 -15.37 27.57 6.90
C ARG A 314 -15.63 26.21 7.53
N LEU A 315 -15.69 26.15 8.85
CA LEU A 315 -16.02 24.91 9.58
C LEU A 315 -17.45 24.46 9.27
N ALA A 316 -18.41 25.38 9.26
CA ALA A 316 -19.79 25.07 8.89
C ALA A 316 -19.89 24.53 7.45
N GLY A 317 -19.16 25.13 6.50
CA GLY A 317 -19.06 24.61 5.14
C GLY A 317 -18.45 23.21 5.08
N ALA A 318 -17.34 22.98 5.79
CA ALA A 318 -16.70 21.67 5.85
C ALA A 318 -17.58 20.60 6.48
N VAL A 319 -18.30 20.94 7.55
CA VAL A 319 -19.29 20.05 8.17
C VAL A 319 -20.42 19.76 7.19
N LEU A 320 -20.97 20.78 6.52
CA LEU A 320 -22.02 20.61 5.52
C LEU A 320 -21.59 19.65 4.39
N GLY A 321 -20.35 19.76 3.92
CA GLY A 321 -19.81 18.88 2.87
C GLY A 321 -19.47 17.48 3.35
N GLY A 322 -18.87 17.34 4.54
CA GLY A 322 -18.38 16.06 5.06
C GLY A 322 -19.46 15.22 5.76
N LEU A 323 -20.48 15.85 6.33
CA LEU A 323 -21.51 15.17 7.11
C LEU A 323 -22.27 14.10 6.31
N PRO A 324 -22.71 14.33 5.05
CA PRO A 324 -23.36 13.28 4.27
C PRO A 324 -22.49 12.03 4.09
N VAL A 325 -21.19 12.22 3.85
CA VAL A 325 -20.22 11.12 3.69
C VAL A 325 -20.03 10.38 5.01
N ALA A 326 -19.89 11.11 6.12
CA ALA A 326 -19.76 10.52 7.46
C ALA A 326 -21.02 9.74 7.88
N VAL A 327 -22.21 10.24 7.58
CA VAL A 327 -23.49 9.56 7.86
C VAL A 327 -23.62 8.29 7.02
N ALA A 328 -23.32 8.35 5.73
CA ALA A 328 -23.37 7.18 4.85
C ALA A 328 -22.40 6.09 5.32
N TRP A 329 -21.17 6.47 5.70
CA TRP A 329 -20.19 5.53 6.23
C TRP A 329 -20.58 4.96 7.59
N GLY A 330 -21.12 5.79 8.49
CA GLY A 330 -21.66 5.34 9.77
C GLY A 330 -22.84 4.37 9.61
N ALA A 331 -23.71 4.60 8.64
CA ALA A 331 -24.80 3.69 8.31
C ALA A 331 -24.28 2.34 7.79
N TYR A 332 -23.28 2.37 6.89
CA TYR A 332 -22.59 1.17 6.41
C TYR A 332 -21.97 0.36 7.55
N ASN A 333 -21.21 1.01 8.44
CA ASN A 333 -20.58 0.34 9.58
C ASN A 333 -21.62 -0.21 10.57
N ARG A 334 -22.71 0.52 10.82
CA ARG A 334 -23.81 0.05 11.67
C ARG A 334 -24.47 -1.21 11.08
N HIS A 335 -24.67 -1.24 9.77
CA HIS A 335 -25.31 -2.35 9.09
C HIS A 335 -24.46 -3.63 9.15
N PHE A 336 -23.17 -3.56 8.86
CA PHE A 336 -22.30 -4.74 8.80
C PHE A 336 -21.61 -5.11 10.12
N PHE A 337 -21.30 -4.13 10.95
CA PHE A 337 -20.49 -4.31 12.16
C PHE A 337 -21.25 -3.95 13.45
N GLY A 338 -22.52 -3.56 13.34
CA GLY A 338 -23.44 -3.30 14.46
C GLY A 338 -23.33 -1.91 15.10
N ARG A 339 -22.24 -1.15 14.86
CA ARG A 339 -22.05 0.21 15.41
C ARG A 339 -21.47 1.16 14.36
N PRO A 340 -21.87 2.45 14.35
CA PRO A 340 -21.45 3.38 13.29
C PRO A 340 -19.95 3.68 13.28
N LEU A 341 -19.27 3.56 14.43
CA LEU A 341 -17.83 3.81 14.56
C LEU A 341 -17.00 2.52 14.61
N ARG A 342 -17.62 1.34 14.52
CA ARG A 342 -16.88 0.08 14.47
C ARG A 342 -16.42 -0.19 13.04
N LEU A 343 -15.10 -0.16 12.84
CA LEU A 343 -14.49 -0.38 11.55
C LEU A 343 -14.42 -1.87 11.20
N GLY A 344 -14.41 -2.18 9.90
CA GLY A 344 -14.23 -3.56 9.42
C GLY A 344 -12.94 -4.20 9.93
N TYR A 345 -11.85 -3.44 10.02
CA TYR A 345 -10.59 -3.93 10.63
C TYR A 345 -10.76 -4.37 12.09
N SER A 346 -11.45 -3.59 12.92
CA SER A 346 -11.73 -3.95 14.32
C SER A 346 -12.73 -5.11 14.43
N ALA A 347 -13.63 -5.28 13.45
CA ALA A 347 -14.49 -6.45 13.36
C ALA A 347 -13.69 -7.71 12.98
N ALA A 348 -12.74 -7.59 12.05
CA ALA A 348 -11.87 -8.65 11.56
C ALA A 348 -10.83 -9.13 12.58
N PHE A 349 -10.25 -8.21 13.37
CA PHE A 349 -9.10 -8.50 14.23
C PHE A 349 -9.32 -8.17 15.71
N GLY A 350 -10.44 -7.56 16.09
CA GLY A 350 -10.72 -7.24 17.50
C GLY A 350 -9.93 -6.02 18.01
N GLU A 351 -9.75 -5.96 19.34
CA GLU A 351 -9.12 -4.83 20.01
C GLU A 351 -7.60 -4.74 19.79
N SER A 352 -6.95 -5.85 19.45
CA SER A 352 -5.52 -5.87 19.07
C SER A 352 -5.24 -5.07 17.79
N HIS A 353 -6.26 -4.73 16.99
CA HIS A 353 -6.11 -3.82 15.86
C HIS A 353 -6.16 -2.32 16.25
N ALA A 354 -6.31 -2.00 17.53
CA ALA A 354 -6.38 -0.61 17.98
C ALA A 354 -5.12 0.20 17.57
N LEU A 355 -5.25 1.52 17.58
CA LEU A 355 -4.10 2.41 17.46
C LEU A 355 -3.32 2.45 18.78
N GLY A 356 -2.01 2.68 18.69
CA GLY A 356 -1.12 2.81 19.84
C GLY A 356 -0.24 1.57 20.04
N PHE A 357 0.27 1.43 21.27
CA PHE A 357 1.26 0.43 21.62
C PHE A 357 0.63 -0.73 22.38
N HIS A 358 0.76 -1.93 21.83
CA HIS A 358 0.17 -3.16 22.38
C HIS A 358 0.79 -4.38 21.69
N VAL A 359 0.27 -5.57 22.03
CA VAL A 359 0.50 -6.78 21.25
C VAL A 359 -0.48 -6.79 20.08
N GLU A 360 0.06 -6.76 18.86
CA GLU A 360 -0.73 -6.62 17.64
C GLU A 360 -1.46 -7.95 17.27
N PRO A 361 -2.38 -7.97 16.28
CA PRO A 361 -3.22 -9.14 15.98
C PRO A 361 -2.47 -10.43 15.69
N TRP A 362 -1.21 -10.38 15.25
CA TRP A 362 -0.34 -11.53 15.02
C TRP A 362 0.55 -11.86 16.22
N GLY A 363 0.29 -11.29 17.39
CA GLY A 363 0.94 -11.65 18.64
C GLY A 363 2.33 -11.04 18.83
N ASN A 364 2.77 -10.14 17.96
CA ASN A 364 4.06 -9.47 18.08
C ASN A 364 3.94 -8.21 18.95
N LEU A 365 5.05 -7.84 19.61
CA LEU A 365 5.11 -6.60 20.37
C LEU A 365 5.19 -5.40 19.41
N TYR A 366 4.38 -4.37 19.66
CA TYR A 366 4.51 -3.06 19.04
C TYR A 366 4.55 -1.97 20.12
N GLY A 367 5.76 -1.62 20.57
CA GLY A 367 6.03 -0.54 21.51
C GLY A 367 6.59 0.72 20.84
N PRO A 368 6.94 1.76 21.62
CA PRO A 368 7.56 2.98 21.10
C PRO A 368 8.90 2.76 20.39
N LEU A 369 9.67 1.76 20.83
CA LEU A 369 10.96 1.42 20.21
C LEU A 369 10.76 0.72 18.87
N GLU A 370 9.81 -0.21 18.79
CA GLU A 370 9.43 -0.88 17.55
C GLU A 370 8.85 0.13 16.55
N ALA A 371 7.98 1.03 17.00
CA ALA A 371 7.44 2.11 16.16
C ALA A 371 8.56 3.00 15.60
N LEU A 372 9.60 3.31 16.39
CA LEU A 372 10.78 4.05 15.92
C LEU A 372 11.60 3.24 14.90
N GLY A 373 11.77 1.94 15.15
CA GLY A 373 12.44 1.01 14.25
C GLY A 373 11.74 0.91 12.89
N TYR A 374 10.42 0.69 12.89
CA TYR A 374 9.60 0.67 11.68
C TYR A 374 9.59 2.03 10.95
N THR A 375 9.54 3.14 11.70
CA THR A 375 9.64 4.49 11.10
C THR A 375 10.98 4.67 10.36
N SER A 376 12.08 4.17 10.94
CA SER A 376 13.39 4.17 10.26
C SER A 376 13.36 3.32 8.98
N THR A 377 12.79 2.12 9.03
CA THR A 377 12.63 1.23 7.86
C THR A 377 11.81 1.90 6.75
N ASP A 378 10.66 2.49 7.09
CA ASP A 378 9.77 3.15 6.14
C ASP A 378 10.44 4.36 5.48
N LEU A 379 11.20 5.16 6.24
CA LEU A 379 11.94 6.32 5.72
C LEU A 379 13.11 5.91 4.82
N LEU A 380 13.84 4.84 5.15
CA LEU A 380 14.88 4.28 4.30
C LEU A 380 14.30 3.78 2.97
N ALA A 381 13.23 3.01 3.05
CA ALA A 381 12.50 2.55 1.87
C ALA A 381 11.97 3.72 1.05
N LEU A 382 11.41 4.76 1.68
CA LEU A 382 10.89 5.93 0.99
C LEU A 382 12.00 6.69 0.28
N GLY A 383 13.12 6.90 0.95
CA GLY A 383 14.25 7.63 0.40
C GLY A 383 14.78 7.04 -0.91
N PHE A 384 14.80 5.71 -1.02
CA PHE A 384 15.24 4.99 -2.21
C PHE A 384 14.13 4.82 -3.25
N HIS A 385 12.98 4.24 -2.87
CA HIS A 385 11.94 3.83 -3.80
C HIS A 385 11.14 5.00 -4.40
N LEU A 386 11.09 6.16 -3.74
CA LEU A 386 10.28 7.30 -4.19
C LEU A 386 10.59 7.73 -5.63
N LEU A 387 11.87 7.78 -6.00
CA LEU A 387 12.30 8.09 -7.38
C LEU A 387 13.21 7.00 -7.97
N GLU A 388 13.33 5.84 -7.29
CA GLU A 388 14.29 4.77 -7.58
C GLU A 388 15.69 5.34 -7.88
N THR A 389 16.16 6.27 -7.05
CA THR A 389 17.41 7.01 -7.29
C THR A 389 18.50 6.58 -6.31
N PRO A 390 19.77 6.50 -6.76
CA PRO A 390 20.90 6.27 -5.84
C PRO A 390 21.09 7.40 -4.82
N LEU A 391 20.53 8.59 -5.06
CA LEU A 391 20.55 9.70 -4.11
C LEU A 391 19.29 9.67 -3.25
N SER A 392 19.38 9.09 -2.05
CA SER A 392 18.21 8.98 -1.16
C SER A 392 17.57 10.34 -0.87
N ILE A 393 16.28 10.45 -1.17
CA ILE A 393 15.53 11.70 -1.14
C ILE A 393 15.30 12.21 0.28
N VAL A 394 15.09 11.31 1.25
CA VAL A 394 14.82 11.69 2.64
C VAL A 394 16.03 12.41 3.26
N PRO A 395 17.27 11.87 3.21
CA PRO A 395 18.47 12.59 3.63
C PRO A 395 18.67 13.93 2.91
N ALA A 396 18.38 14.02 1.61
CA ALA A 396 18.51 15.28 0.87
C ALA A 396 17.54 16.36 1.37
N VAL A 397 16.28 15.98 1.63
CA VAL A 397 15.28 16.87 2.25
C VAL A 397 15.67 17.22 3.68
N ALA A 398 16.16 16.26 4.45
CA ALA A 398 16.60 16.47 5.82
C ALA A 398 17.78 17.46 5.91
N ALA A 399 18.78 17.31 5.02
CA ALA A 399 19.88 18.26 4.89
C ALA A 399 19.39 19.66 4.49
N TYR A 400 18.40 19.76 3.59
CA TYR A 400 17.76 21.03 3.26
C TYR A 400 17.12 21.70 4.50
N LEU A 401 16.40 20.94 5.33
CA LEU A 401 15.78 21.46 6.56
C LEU A 401 16.83 21.97 7.57
N VAL A 402 17.97 21.30 7.69
CA VAL A 402 19.06 21.72 8.59
C VAL A 402 19.77 22.98 8.04
N LEU A 403 20.14 22.96 6.76
CA LEU A 403 21.06 23.93 6.17
C LEU A 403 20.38 25.21 5.65
N ALA A 404 19.10 25.17 5.29
CA ALA A 404 18.41 26.33 4.74
C ALA A 404 18.39 27.50 5.73
N ARG A 405 18.70 28.73 5.30
CA ARG A 405 18.63 29.90 6.20
C ARG A 405 17.20 30.22 6.62
N ALA A 406 16.25 30.09 5.69
CA ALA A 406 14.82 30.24 5.91
C ALA A 406 14.08 29.32 4.95
N LEU A 407 12.87 28.89 5.33
CA LEU A 407 11.99 28.16 4.42
C LEU A 407 11.13 29.15 3.62
N PRO A 408 10.86 28.86 2.34
CA PRO A 408 9.97 29.69 1.56
C PRO A 408 8.54 29.63 2.10
N ARG A 409 7.73 30.64 1.75
CA ARG A 409 6.29 30.62 2.05
C ARG A 409 5.68 29.33 1.50
N GLY A 410 4.79 28.72 2.28
CA GLY A 410 4.15 27.45 1.92
C GLY A 410 4.96 26.17 2.25
N ALA A 411 6.29 26.23 2.39
CA ALA A 411 7.09 25.04 2.68
C ALA A 411 6.77 24.37 4.02
N GLY A 412 6.33 25.12 5.03
CA GLY A 412 5.87 24.54 6.30
C GLY A 412 4.66 23.60 6.13
N ILE A 413 3.76 23.88 5.18
CA ILE A 413 2.63 23.01 4.85
C ILE A 413 3.12 21.74 4.16
N LEU A 414 4.13 21.85 3.28
CA LEU A 414 4.76 20.69 2.66
C LEU A 414 5.50 19.82 3.68
N VAL A 415 6.21 20.42 4.65
CA VAL A 415 6.84 19.69 5.74
C VAL A 415 5.77 18.95 6.57
N ALA A 416 4.67 19.63 6.93
CA ALA A 416 3.57 18.97 7.63
C ALA A 416 2.95 17.83 6.82
N TRP A 417 2.69 18.02 5.52
CA TRP A 417 2.19 16.96 4.66
C TRP A 417 3.16 15.76 4.59
N ALA A 418 4.46 16.01 4.51
CA ALA A 418 5.48 14.97 4.47
C ALA A 418 5.56 14.18 5.79
N THR A 419 5.38 14.83 6.95
CA THR A 419 5.60 14.21 8.27
C THR A 419 4.35 13.71 8.99
N LEU A 420 3.16 14.21 8.65
CA LEU A 420 1.92 13.78 9.31
C LEU A 420 1.61 12.28 9.08
N PRO A 421 1.78 11.69 7.88
CA PRO A 421 1.62 10.26 7.70
C PRO A 421 2.63 9.43 8.49
N LEU A 422 3.86 9.93 8.68
CA LEU A 422 4.84 9.28 9.55
C LEU A 422 4.36 9.27 11.00
N ALA A 423 3.92 10.44 11.50
CA ALA A 423 3.39 10.57 12.85
C ALA A 423 2.14 9.71 13.06
N ALA A 424 1.27 9.60 12.05
CA ALA A 424 0.12 8.71 12.08
C ALA A 424 0.56 7.24 12.16
N ASN A 425 1.42 6.79 11.25
CA ASN A 425 1.87 5.40 11.19
C ASN A 425 2.72 4.99 12.40
N PHE A 426 3.35 5.93 13.12
CA PHE A 426 4.01 5.66 14.40
C PHE A 426 3.08 5.06 15.47
N PHE A 427 1.77 5.29 15.35
CA PHE A 427 0.76 4.70 16.23
C PHE A 427 0.00 3.55 15.57
N TYR A 428 0.49 3.03 14.44
CA TYR A 428 -0.17 1.98 13.69
C TYR A 428 0.78 0.81 13.45
N TRP A 429 0.46 -0.33 14.05
CA TRP A 429 1.33 -1.50 14.13
C TRP A 429 1.72 -2.13 12.78
N HIS A 430 0.90 -1.96 11.74
CA HIS A 430 1.12 -2.63 10.45
C HIS A 430 1.94 -1.77 9.47
N HIS A 431 3.16 -2.22 9.17
CA HIS A 431 4.11 -1.59 8.25
C HIS A 431 4.43 -2.48 7.04
N GLY A 432 3.52 -2.52 6.07
CA GLY A 432 3.70 -3.38 4.90
C GLY A 432 4.62 -2.80 3.83
N ALA A 433 5.60 -3.59 3.37
CA ALA A 433 6.42 -3.31 2.20
C ALA A 433 5.89 -4.07 0.97
N HIS A 434 5.14 -3.41 0.09
CA HIS A 434 4.69 -3.96 -1.20
C HIS A 434 4.66 -2.82 -2.20
N LEU A 435 5.32 -3.00 -3.34
CA LEU A 435 5.56 -1.93 -4.30
C LEU A 435 6.22 -0.68 -3.67
N GLY A 436 7.05 -0.86 -2.64
CA GLY A 436 7.65 0.20 -1.82
C GLY A 436 6.97 0.39 -0.45
N PRO A 437 7.27 1.48 0.28
CA PRO A 437 6.67 1.77 1.59
C PRO A 437 5.27 2.34 1.44
N ARG A 438 4.31 1.50 1.02
CA ARG A 438 2.94 1.91 0.64
C ARG A 438 2.21 2.71 1.71
N MET A 439 2.55 2.53 3.00
CA MET A 439 1.99 3.29 4.12
C MET A 439 2.32 4.80 4.09
N LEU A 440 3.30 5.23 3.28
CA LEU A 440 3.69 6.63 3.08
C LEU A 440 3.32 7.18 1.70
N TYR A 441 2.49 6.48 0.93
CA TYR A 441 2.11 6.90 -0.41
C TYR A 441 1.43 8.27 -0.44
N GLU A 442 0.57 8.57 0.54
CA GLU A 442 -0.10 9.85 0.68
C GLU A 442 0.86 11.03 0.91
N ALA A 443 2.08 10.76 1.41
CA ALA A 443 3.12 11.76 1.65
C ALA A 443 4.04 11.98 0.45
N ALA A 444 4.07 11.08 -0.54
CA ALA A 444 5.02 11.08 -1.65
C ALA A 444 5.10 12.44 -2.38
N PRO A 445 3.99 13.13 -2.70
CA PRO A 445 4.08 14.43 -3.38
C PRO A 445 4.82 15.50 -2.56
N ALA A 446 4.63 15.52 -1.25
CA ALA A 446 5.26 16.49 -0.37
C ALA A 446 6.78 16.30 -0.30
N TRP A 447 7.24 15.05 -0.19
CA TRP A 447 8.66 14.71 -0.20
C TRP A 447 9.32 15.13 -1.53
N ILE A 448 8.68 14.87 -2.66
CA ILE A 448 9.17 15.28 -3.98
C ILE A 448 9.23 16.80 -4.12
N LEU A 449 8.19 17.52 -3.68
CA LEU A 449 8.17 18.99 -3.71
C LEU A 449 9.25 19.60 -2.81
N LEU A 450 9.46 19.06 -1.61
CA LEU A 450 10.54 19.48 -0.70
C LEU A 450 11.92 19.21 -1.28
N ALA A 451 12.13 18.06 -1.92
CA ALA A 451 13.39 17.75 -2.58
C ALA A 451 13.67 18.73 -3.72
N THR A 452 12.65 19.03 -4.52
CA THR A 452 12.75 20.00 -5.63
C THR A 452 13.06 21.42 -5.11
N LEU A 453 12.47 21.81 -3.96
CA LEU A 453 12.77 23.08 -3.29
C LEU A 453 14.22 23.13 -2.80
N GLY A 454 14.69 22.07 -2.13
CA GLY A 454 16.08 21.98 -1.67
C GLY A 454 17.08 22.13 -2.82
N MET A 455 16.80 21.49 -3.96
CA MET A 455 17.60 21.60 -5.18
C MET A 455 17.60 23.01 -5.77
N ALA A 456 16.46 23.69 -5.78
CA ALA A 456 16.36 25.06 -6.29
C ALA A 456 17.17 26.04 -5.43
N GLU A 457 17.15 25.88 -4.11
CA GLU A 457 17.92 26.73 -3.18
C GLU A 457 19.43 26.46 -3.28
N LEU A 458 19.85 25.18 -3.44
CA LEU A 458 21.25 24.82 -3.69
C LEU A 458 21.79 25.47 -4.96
N ARG A 459 21.00 25.49 -6.03
CA ARG A 459 21.35 26.17 -7.29
C ARG A 459 21.56 27.67 -7.11
N GLY A 460 20.80 28.33 -6.24
CA GLY A 460 20.95 29.77 -5.97
C GLY A 460 22.26 30.18 -5.29
N THR A 461 23.08 29.23 -4.83
CA THR A 461 24.33 29.53 -4.12
C THR A 461 25.45 29.96 -5.09
N PRO A 462 26.06 31.15 -4.91
CA PRO A 462 27.20 31.59 -5.72
C PRO A 462 28.38 30.63 -5.52
N THR A 463 28.95 30.13 -6.61
CA THR A 463 30.26 29.45 -6.59
C THR A 463 31.29 30.33 -7.27
N PRO A 464 32.53 30.42 -6.76
CA PRO A 464 33.63 30.97 -7.54
C PRO A 464 33.80 30.10 -8.79
N ASP A 465 33.56 30.66 -9.97
CA ASP A 465 33.82 29.94 -11.22
C ASP A 465 35.33 29.74 -11.41
N PRO A 466 35.80 28.53 -11.74
CA PRO A 466 37.21 28.25 -11.94
C PRO A 466 37.77 28.73 -13.29
N VAL A 467 36.96 29.38 -14.15
CA VAL A 467 37.35 29.66 -15.55
C VAL A 467 37.09 31.11 -15.91
N THR A 468 38.04 32.01 -15.63
CA THR A 468 38.18 33.28 -16.39
C THR A 468 39.61 33.80 -16.54
N ALA A 469 40.65 33.14 -16.01
CA ALA A 469 42.03 33.61 -16.20
C ALA A 469 42.95 32.50 -16.74
N VAL A 470 43.44 32.68 -17.97
CA VAL A 470 44.54 31.90 -18.54
C VAL A 470 45.74 32.05 -17.60
N GLY A 471 46.16 30.95 -16.95
CA GLY A 471 47.29 30.92 -16.01
C GLY A 471 46.94 30.85 -14.51
N ALA A 472 45.66 30.85 -14.12
CA ALA A 472 45.27 30.64 -12.71
C ALA A 472 45.29 29.14 -12.35
N PRO A 473 45.72 28.74 -11.13
CA PRO A 473 45.68 27.35 -10.70
C PRO A 473 44.22 26.84 -10.70
N ARG A 474 44.00 25.63 -11.24
CA ARG A 474 42.69 24.95 -11.24
C ARG A 474 42.16 24.91 -9.81
N ARG A 475 41.17 25.76 -9.50
CA ARG A 475 40.47 25.73 -8.21
C ARG A 475 39.54 24.52 -8.19
N LEU A 476 39.52 23.80 -7.07
CA LEU A 476 38.56 22.72 -6.84
C LEU A 476 37.12 23.25 -6.98
N PRO A 477 36.19 22.47 -7.57
CA PRO A 477 34.80 22.88 -7.69
C PRO A 477 34.18 23.08 -6.31
N GLY A 478 33.31 24.08 -6.18
CA GLY A 478 32.54 24.29 -4.95
C GLY A 478 31.56 23.14 -4.68
N LEU A 479 31.25 22.91 -3.39
CA LEU A 479 30.36 21.83 -2.96
C LEU A 479 29.00 21.84 -3.67
N SER A 480 28.40 23.01 -3.91
CA SER A 480 27.12 23.09 -4.63
C SER A 480 27.21 22.69 -6.09
N SER A 481 28.36 22.89 -6.74
CA SER A 481 28.61 22.36 -8.09
C SER A 481 28.65 20.83 -8.07
N ILE A 482 29.37 20.25 -7.11
CA ILE A 482 29.46 18.79 -6.93
C ILE A 482 28.06 18.20 -6.72
N VAL A 483 27.28 18.76 -5.79
CA VAL A 483 25.93 18.26 -5.47
C VAL A 483 24.98 18.37 -6.67
N LEU A 484 25.02 19.48 -7.43
CA LEU A 484 24.20 19.62 -8.64
C LEU A 484 24.57 18.59 -9.69
N TRP A 485 25.86 18.38 -9.94
CA TRP A 485 26.33 17.36 -10.88
C TRP A 485 26.05 15.93 -10.40
N SER A 486 26.06 15.69 -9.09
CA SER A 486 25.60 14.43 -8.50
C SER A 486 24.13 14.18 -8.82
N VAL A 487 23.25 15.17 -8.68
CA VAL A 487 21.85 15.01 -9.08
C VAL A 487 21.70 14.76 -10.58
N VAL A 488 22.50 15.42 -11.41
CA VAL A 488 22.50 15.14 -12.85
C VAL A 488 22.94 13.70 -13.14
N ALA A 489 24.01 13.25 -12.47
CA ALA A 489 24.53 11.89 -12.61
C ALA A 489 23.58 10.81 -12.07
N SER A 490 22.63 11.17 -11.19
CA SER A 490 21.64 10.22 -10.66
C SER A 490 20.51 9.92 -11.64
N PHE A 491 20.23 10.76 -12.64
CA PHE A 491 19.12 10.53 -13.58
C PHE A 491 19.26 9.25 -14.42
N PRO A 492 20.42 8.95 -15.07
CA PRO A 492 20.58 7.70 -15.81
C PRO A 492 20.46 6.47 -14.91
N ALA A 493 21.04 6.54 -13.70
CA ALA A 493 20.93 5.48 -12.70
C ALA A 493 19.47 5.30 -12.26
N ALA A 494 18.73 6.39 -12.04
CA ALA A 494 17.32 6.32 -11.67
C ALA A 494 16.45 5.71 -12.77
N ALA A 495 16.70 6.07 -14.04
CA ALA A 495 16.00 5.45 -15.17
C ALA A 495 16.27 3.94 -15.26
N TYR A 496 17.50 3.51 -15.00
CA TYR A 496 17.88 2.09 -14.96
C TYR A 496 17.27 1.35 -13.77
N LEU A 497 17.34 1.92 -12.57
CA LEU A 497 16.75 1.32 -11.37
C LEU A 497 15.22 1.25 -11.47
N ALA A 498 14.57 2.27 -12.02
CA ALA A 498 13.13 2.27 -12.29
C ALA A 498 12.74 1.16 -13.28
N SER A 499 13.54 0.91 -14.32
CA SER A 499 13.26 -0.16 -15.29
C SER A 499 13.46 -1.54 -14.68
N LEU A 500 14.52 -1.74 -13.88
CA LEU A 500 14.73 -2.97 -13.11
C LEU A 500 13.59 -3.20 -12.12
N ARG A 501 13.15 -2.16 -11.43
CA ARG A 501 12.03 -2.22 -10.47
C ARG A 501 10.74 -2.62 -11.17
N ALA A 502 10.40 -1.97 -12.28
CA ALA A 502 9.23 -2.33 -13.08
C ALA A 502 9.33 -3.77 -13.60
N ALA A 503 10.53 -4.23 -14.01
CA ALA A 503 10.75 -5.61 -14.42
C ALA A 503 10.58 -6.61 -13.27
N SER A 504 11.02 -6.28 -12.05
CA SER A 504 10.88 -7.14 -10.87
C SER A 504 9.44 -7.37 -10.42
N TYR A 505 8.51 -6.54 -10.90
CA TYR A 505 7.08 -6.67 -10.61
C TYR A 505 6.29 -7.31 -11.75
N ARG A 506 6.94 -7.67 -12.86
CA ARG A 506 6.28 -8.43 -13.92
C ARG A 506 6.00 -9.83 -13.43
N TRP A 507 4.82 -10.34 -13.78
CA TRP A 507 4.49 -11.73 -13.53
C TRP A 507 5.44 -12.65 -14.29
N GLU A 508 6.03 -13.59 -13.56
CA GLU A 508 6.65 -14.77 -14.16
C GLU A 508 5.57 -15.60 -14.88
N PRO A 509 5.86 -16.24 -16.04
CA PRO A 509 4.85 -16.99 -16.80
C PRO A 509 4.08 -18.01 -15.98
N ASP A 510 4.78 -18.78 -15.12
CA ASP A 510 4.17 -19.83 -14.30
C ASP A 510 3.24 -19.24 -13.23
N THR A 511 3.65 -18.13 -12.60
CA THR A 511 2.79 -17.42 -11.64
C THR A 511 1.59 -16.80 -12.35
N LEU A 512 1.78 -16.22 -13.55
CA LEU A 512 0.70 -15.64 -14.34
C LEU A 512 -0.35 -16.68 -14.69
N GLN A 513 0.05 -17.90 -15.06
CA GLN A 513 -0.87 -19.00 -15.33
C GLN A 513 -1.68 -19.38 -14.09
N ARG A 514 -1.07 -19.41 -12.90
CA ARG A 514 -1.77 -19.72 -11.63
C ARG A 514 -2.79 -18.66 -11.22
N VAL A 515 -2.62 -17.40 -11.65
CA VAL A 515 -3.54 -16.29 -11.33
C VAL A 515 -4.52 -15.94 -12.45
N THR A 516 -4.38 -16.54 -13.63
CA THR A 516 -5.28 -16.35 -14.77
C THR A 516 -6.35 -17.44 -14.77
N THR A 517 -7.56 -17.10 -15.20
CA THR A 517 -8.65 -18.08 -15.28
C THR A 517 -8.34 -19.18 -16.29
N PRO A 518 -8.39 -20.47 -15.90
CA PRO A 518 -8.29 -21.56 -16.87
C PRO A 518 -9.51 -21.60 -17.78
N GLU A 519 -9.31 -21.91 -19.06
CA GLU A 519 -10.40 -22.12 -20.02
C GLU A 519 -10.88 -23.58 -19.96
N PRO A 520 -12.17 -23.84 -19.68
CA PRO A 520 -12.73 -25.19 -19.73
C PRO A 520 -12.82 -25.71 -21.16
N GLU A 521 -12.38 -26.95 -21.39
CA GLU A 521 -12.62 -27.66 -22.64
C GLU A 521 -14.10 -28.09 -22.69
N GLY A 522 -14.94 -27.32 -23.37
CA GLY A 522 -16.32 -27.71 -23.70
C GLY A 522 -17.34 -26.55 -23.68
N PRO A 523 -18.53 -26.75 -24.29
CA PRO A 523 -19.56 -25.72 -24.42
C PRO A 523 -20.39 -25.46 -23.15
N GLY A 524 -20.05 -26.09 -22.02
CA GLY A 524 -20.83 -26.01 -20.77
C GLY A 524 -20.33 -24.94 -19.79
N ARG A 525 -21.23 -24.44 -18.94
CA ARG A 525 -20.86 -23.53 -17.83
C ARG A 525 -20.04 -24.32 -16.81
N ALA A 526 -18.82 -23.90 -16.52
CA ALA A 526 -17.95 -24.63 -15.59
C ALA A 526 -18.19 -24.25 -14.12
N LEU A 527 -18.05 -25.25 -13.25
CA LEU A 527 -17.85 -25.10 -11.80
C LEU A 527 -16.44 -25.65 -11.49
N VAL A 528 -15.53 -24.79 -11.05
CA VAL A 528 -14.11 -25.10 -10.89
C VAL A 528 -13.73 -25.09 -9.42
N PHE A 529 -13.39 -26.26 -8.90
CA PHE A 529 -12.82 -26.45 -7.57
C PHE A 529 -11.31 -26.17 -7.62
N VAL A 530 -10.86 -25.09 -6.97
CA VAL A 530 -9.46 -24.71 -6.88
C VAL A 530 -8.83 -25.44 -5.69
N HIS A 531 -7.85 -26.31 -5.97
CA HIS A 531 -7.15 -27.07 -4.95
C HIS A 531 -6.08 -26.21 -4.25
N GLY A 532 -6.50 -25.50 -3.20
CA GLY A 532 -5.61 -24.72 -2.33
C GLY A 532 -5.10 -25.53 -1.14
N SER A 533 -4.18 -24.97 -0.35
CA SER A 533 -3.50 -25.72 0.71
C SER A 533 -4.39 -26.17 1.86
N TRP A 534 -3.94 -27.19 2.58
CA TRP A 534 -4.57 -27.71 3.79
C TRP A 534 -4.82 -26.59 4.82
N LYS A 535 -3.83 -25.70 5.02
CA LYS A 535 -4.00 -24.54 5.91
C LYS A 535 -5.09 -23.59 5.42
N GLU A 536 -5.18 -23.32 4.12
CA GLU A 536 -6.25 -22.48 3.58
C GLU A 536 -7.64 -23.14 3.72
N ARG A 537 -7.75 -24.47 3.58
CA ARG A 537 -9.00 -25.21 3.82
C ARG A 537 -9.42 -25.13 5.29
N ILE A 538 -8.49 -25.33 6.22
CA ILE A 538 -8.73 -25.13 7.66
C ILE A 538 -9.18 -23.68 7.93
N ALA A 539 -8.44 -22.70 7.42
CA ALA A 539 -8.74 -21.28 7.60
C ALA A 539 -10.16 -20.94 7.13
N ALA A 540 -10.53 -21.41 5.93
CA ALA A 540 -11.85 -21.18 5.35
C ALA A 540 -12.97 -21.78 6.21
N ARG A 541 -12.79 -22.99 6.74
CA ARG A 541 -13.76 -23.65 7.63
C ARG A 541 -13.90 -22.91 8.96
N LEU A 542 -12.78 -22.49 9.56
CA LEU A 542 -12.76 -21.69 10.80
C LEU A 542 -13.48 -20.35 10.62
N GLN A 543 -13.19 -19.65 9.52
CA GLN A 543 -13.79 -18.36 9.20
C GLN A 543 -15.29 -18.50 8.92
N ALA A 544 -15.70 -19.53 8.15
CA ALA A 544 -17.11 -19.85 7.92
C ALA A 544 -17.86 -20.20 9.22
N GLY A 545 -17.16 -20.82 10.19
CA GLY A 545 -17.66 -21.06 11.54
C GLY A 545 -17.65 -19.83 12.47
N GLY A 546 -17.36 -18.63 11.94
CA GLY A 546 -17.40 -17.38 12.69
C GLY A 546 -16.13 -17.05 13.48
N MET A 547 -15.00 -17.75 13.24
CA MET A 547 -13.73 -17.41 13.87
C MET A 547 -13.20 -16.07 13.35
N ARG A 548 -12.80 -15.19 14.26
CA ARG A 548 -12.18 -13.90 13.96
C ARG A 548 -10.76 -14.10 13.38
N LEU A 549 -10.31 -13.19 12.50
CA LEU A 549 -9.09 -13.40 11.71
C LEU A 549 -7.80 -13.40 12.55
N ASP A 550 -7.76 -12.63 13.64
CA ASP A 550 -6.64 -12.68 14.61
C ASP A 550 -6.51 -14.06 15.26
N SER A 551 -7.62 -14.62 15.71
CA SER A 551 -7.69 -15.92 16.38
C SER A 551 -7.39 -17.06 15.43
N LEU A 552 -7.82 -16.95 14.17
CA LEU A 552 -7.50 -17.87 13.08
C LEU A 552 -5.99 -17.90 12.83
N GLU A 553 -5.37 -16.73 12.68
CA GLU A 553 -3.93 -16.60 12.45
C GLU A 553 -3.12 -17.13 13.63
N THR A 554 -3.54 -16.85 14.87
CA THR A 554 -2.96 -17.46 16.07
C THR A 554 -3.11 -18.98 16.07
N ALA A 555 -4.30 -19.51 15.76
CA ALA A 555 -4.55 -20.95 15.74
C ALA A 555 -3.61 -21.68 14.78
N LEU A 556 -3.48 -21.18 13.54
CA LEU A 556 -2.63 -21.77 12.50
C LEU A 556 -1.13 -21.63 12.77
N ARG A 557 -0.72 -20.67 13.61
CA ARG A 557 0.69 -20.44 13.97
C ARG A 557 1.10 -21.20 15.23
N ARG A 558 0.20 -21.32 16.20
CA ARG A 558 0.52 -21.81 17.56
C ARG A 558 0.27 -23.29 17.77
N ASN A 559 -0.34 -23.98 16.81
CA ASN A 559 -0.79 -25.36 16.96
C ASN A 559 -0.31 -26.23 15.81
N ASP A 560 -0.19 -27.52 16.09
CA ASP A 560 -0.03 -28.55 15.07
C ASP A 560 -1.22 -28.53 14.09
N THR A 561 -0.93 -28.71 12.81
CA THR A 561 -1.93 -28.58 11.73
C THR A 561 -2.97 -29.69 11.80
N CYS A 562 -2.56 -30.91 12.16
CA CYS A 562 -3.47 -32.04 12.35
C CYS A 562 -4.37 -31.85 13.58
N THR A 563 -3.81 -31.29 14.67
CA THR A 563 -4.60 -30.93 15.86
C THR A 563 -5.73 -29.96 15.53
N ILE A 564 -5.44 -28.90 14.76
CA ILE A 564 -6.48 -27.94 14.33
C ILE A 564 -7.50 -28.59 13.39
N GLN A 565 -7.07 -29.42 12.43
CA GLN A 565 -7.98 -30.16 11.55
C GLN A 565 -8.99 -30.95 12.37
N ARG A 566 -8.52 -31.78 13.31
CA ARG A 566 -9.39 -32.60 14.19
C ARG A 566 -10.35 -31.73 14.98
N TRP A 567 -9.86 -30.60 15.51
CA TRP A 567 -10.69 -29.67 16.28
C TRP A 567 -11.81 -29.06 15.42
N VAL A 568 -11.50 -28.69 14.17
CA VAL A 568 -12.49 -28.22 13.19
C VAL A 568 -13.50 -29.31 12.86
N SER A 569 -13.06 -30.54 12.60
CA SER A 569 -13.94 -31.67 12.24
C SER A 569 -14.92 -31.98 13.37
N VAL A 570 -14.48 -31.99 14.63
CA VAL A 570 -15.35 -32.15 15.80
C VAL A 570 -16.34 -30.99 15.93
N ARG A 571 -15.88 -29.74 15.78
CA ARG A 571 -16.74 -28.55 15.92
C ARG A 571 -17.81 -28.44 14.83
N LEU A 572 -17.51 -28.93 13.62
CA LEU A 572 -18.47 -29.02 12.52
C LEU A 572 -19.37 -30.27 12.61
N GLY A 573 -19.25 -31.08 13.66
CA GLY A 573 -20.06 -32.27 13.88
C GLY A 573 -19.80 -33.40 12.87
N ARG A 574 -18.60 -33.46 12.29
CA ARG A 574 -18.29 -34.32 11.14
C ARG A 574 -17.87 -35.73 11.51
N ASP A 575 -17.25 -35.92 12.68
CA ASP A 575 -16.81 -37.24 13.14
C ASP A 575 -16.83 -37.36 14.67
N THR A 576 -17.16 -38.55 15.18
CA THR A 576 -16.68 -39.00 16.50
C THR A 576 -15.19 -39.27 16.36
N PRO A 577 -14.30 -38.54 17.07
CA PRO A 577 -12.88 -38.61 16.78
C PRO A 577 -12.32 -40.01 17.09
N GLU A 578 -11.82 -40.70 16.05
CA GLU A 578 -10.92 -41.84 16.25
C GLU A 578 -9.70 -41.34 17.02
N GLY A 579 -9.47 -41.87 18.23
CA GLY A 579 -8.38 -41.43 19.12
C GLY A 579 -8.75 -40.35 20.13
N GLY A 580 -10.05 -40.07 20.37
CA GLY A 580 -10.51 -39.19 21.45
C GLY A 580 -10.50 -37.70 21.09
N PRO A 581 -11.05 -36.82 21.97
CA PRO A 581 -11.15 -35.39 21.68
C PRO A 581 -9.76 -34.76 21.51
N PRO A 582 -9.54 -33.94 20.47
CA PRO A 582 -8.28 -33.23 20.29
C PRO A 582 -8.03 -32.27 21.47
N PRO A 583 -6.76 -31.98 21.80
CA PRO A 583 -6.44 -30.97 22.81
C PRO A 583 -7.01 -29.61 22.39
N ALA A 584 -7.31 -28.77 23.37
CA ALA A 584 -7.79 -27.41 23.11
C ALA A 584 -6.68 -26.62 22.40
N PRO A 585 -6.98 -25.94 21.27
CA PRO A 585 -5.97 -25.12 20.58
C PRO A 585 -5.46 -23.97 21.45
N ASP A 586 -4.17 -23.69 21.34
CA ASP A 586 -3.53 -22.50 21.92
C ASP A 586 -3.89 -21.27 21.08
N PHE A 587 -4.64 -20.36 21.70
CA PHE A 587 -5.03 -19.07 21.13
C PHE A 587 -4.28 -17.90 21.77
N ARG A 588 -3.21 -18.14 22.53
CA ARG A 588 -2.42 -17.04 23.10
C ARG A 588 -1.69 -16.28 21.98
N PRO A 589 -1.85 -14.95 21.89
CA PRO A 589 -1.23 -14.14 20.84
C PRO A 589 0.25 -13.91 21.19
N LEU A 590 1.07 -14.94 21.03
CA LEU A 590 2.51 -14.90 21.24
C LEU A 590 3.27 -14.79 19.91
N PRO A 591 4.45 -14.14 19.92
CA PRO A 591 5.27 -13.98 18.72
C PRO A 591 5.87 -15.33 18.30
N GLY A 592 6.08 -15.48 16.99
CA GLY A 592 6.73 -16.65 16.41
C GLY A 592 5.98 -17.99 16.61
N TYR A 593 6.71 -19.08 16.36
CA TYR A 593 6.21 -20.46 16.42
C TYR A 593 6.65 -21.15 17.72
N PRO A 594 5.86 -22.08 18.29
CA PRO A 594 6.28 -22.85 19.46
C PRO A 594 7.53 -23.69 19.15
N ALA A 595 8.45 -23.82 20.10
CA ALA A 595 9.69 -24.57 19.89
C ALA A 595 9.51 -26.08 19.64
N HIS A 596 8.39 -26.65 20.08
CA HIS A 596 8.04 -28.05 19.82
C HIS A 596 7.44 -28.28 18.42
N LEU A 597 6.98 -27.21 17.75
CA LEU A 597 6.48 -27.30 16.39
C LEU A 597 7.60 -27.09 15.38
N ALA A 598 7.63 -27.95 14.36
CA ALA A 598 8.49 -27.81 13.20
C ALA A 598 7.66 -27.41 11.99
N ALA A 599 8.17 -26.45 11.21
CA ALA A 599 7.63 -26.17 9.88
C ALA A 599 8.08 -27.27 8.92
N VAL A 600 7.14 -28.01 8.33
CA VAL A 600 7.40 -29.07 7.36
C VAL A 600 6.79 -28.67 6.01
N GLU A 601 7.56 -28.80 4.96
CA GLU A 601 7.14 -28.49 3.59
C GLU A 601 6.56 -29.75 2.94
N ILE A 602 5.28 -29.71 2.58
CA ILE A 602 4.56 -30.84 1.94
C ILE A 602 4.83 -30.84 0.44
N SER A 603 4.83 -29.65 -0.14
CA SER A 603 5.12 -29.35 -1.54
C SER A 603 5.79 -27.97 -1.59
N PRO A 604 6.48 -27.59 -2.68
CA PRO A 604 7.13 -26.30 -2.82
C PRO A 604 6.21 -25.14 -2.45
N GLY A 605 6.62 -24.33 -1.48
CA GLY A 605 5.86 -23.17 -0.99
C GLY A 605 4.66 -23.50 -0.08
N ASN A 606 4.36 -24.77 0.18
CA ASN A 606 3.28 -25.21 1.06
C ASN A 606 3.84 -25.80 2.36
N ARG A 607 3.77 -25.02 3.44
CA ARG A 607 4.31 -25.40 4.75
C ARG A 607 3.22 -25.56 5.81
N ILE A 608 3.33 -26.63 6.58
CA ILE A 608 2.49 -26.92 7.75
C ILE A 608 3.30 -26.89 9.04
N GLN A 609 2.60 -26.71 10.16
CA GLN A 609 3.18 -26.86 11.49
C GLN A 609 2.94 -28.27 12.00
N VAL A 610 4.00 -28.94 12.44
CA VAL A 610 3.97 -30.34 12.88
C VAL A 610 4.60 -30.51 14.26
N ASP A 611 3.87 -31.11 15.20
CA ASP A 611 4.48 -31.70 16.39
C ASP A 611 4.94 -33.13 16.06
N ARG A 612 6.25 -33.37 16.12
CA ARG A 612 6.82 -34.69 15.77
C ARG A 612 6.49 -35.78 16.79
N THR A 613 5.95 -35.41 17.95
CA THR A 613 5.57 -36.34 19.01
C THR A 613 4.12 -36.82 18.89
N ASP A 614 3.29 -36.14 18.10
CA ASP A 614 1.88 -36.48 17.90
C ASP A 614 1.70 -37.22 16.56
N PRO A 615 1.27 -38.50 16.55
CA PRO A 615 1.06 -39.22 15.31
C PRO A 615 -0.12 -38.65 14.51
N TRP A 616 0.03 -38.59 13.20
CA TRP A 616 -1.05 -38.15 12.33
C TRP A 616 -2.19 -39.17 12.28
N THR A 617 -3.41 -38.66 12.31
CA THR A 617 -4.59 -39.49 12.04
C THR A 617 -4.72 -39.78 10.55
N PRO A 618 -5.47 -40.83 10.14
CA PRO A 618 -5.75 -41.09 8.74
C PRO A 618 -6.38 -39.89 8.00
N GLU A 619 -7.16 -39.06 8.69
CA GLU A 619 -7.71 -37.81 8.12
C GLU A 619 -6.61 -36.82 7.75
N CYS A 620 -5.67 -36.59 8.66
CA CYS A 620 -4.55 -35.68 8.44
C CYS A 620 -3.59 -36.20 7.37
N GLU A 621 -3.34 -37.52 7.34
CA GLU A 621 -2.54 -38.15 6.27
C GLU A 621 -3.19 -37.96 4.90
N ARG A 622 -4.53 -38.00 4.81
CA ARG A 622 -5.27 -37.73 3.57
C ARG A 622 -5.12 -36.27 3.14
N GLU A 623 -5.33 -35.32 4.05
CA GLU A 623 -5.17 -33.88 3.76
C GLU A 623 -3.74 -33.53 3.32
N ALA A 624 -2.72 -34.08 3.99
CA ALA A 624 -1.32 -33.90 3.60
C ALA A 624 -0.98 -34.59 2.27
N ARG A 625 -1.63 -35.72 1.95
CA ARG A 625 -1.45 -36.40 0.66
C ARG A 625 -2.07 -35.63 -0.50
N ALA A 626 -3.25 -35.04 -0.29
CA ALA A 626 -3.96 -34.27 -1.29
C ALA A 626 -3.11 -33.10 -1.81
N ASP A 627 -2.34 -32.46 -0.92
CA ASP A 627 -1.50 -31.31 -1.23
C ASP A 627 -0.17 -31.64 -1.93
N ARG A 628 0.19 -32.92 -2.12
CA ARG A 628 1.54 -33.33 -2.60
C ARG A 628 1.86 -32.84 -4.01
N GLY A 629 0.86 -32.71 -4.88
CA GLY A 629 1.04 -32.24 -6.25
C GLY A 629 1.30 -30.74 -6.36
N GLY A 630 1.14 -29.99 -5.25
CA GLY A 630 1.19 -28.53 -5.23
C GLY A 630 -0.18 -27.90 -4.98
N VAL A 631 -0.18 -26.60 -4.68
CA VAL A 631 -1.38 -25.87 -4.24
C VAL A 631 -1.59 -24.60 -5.05
N ILE A 632 -2.85 -24.19 -5.19
CA ILE A 632 -3.26 -22.98 -5.92
C ILE A 632 -4.18 -22.15 -5.03
N SER A 633 -3.87 -20.86 -4.87
CA SER A 633 -4.74 -19.98 -4.08
C SER A 633 -6.02 -19.64 -4.84
N LEU A 634 -7.15 -19.64 -4.15
CA LEU A 634 -8.46 -19.25 -4.71
C LEU A 634 -8.57 -17.74 -4.95
N ALA A 635 -7.93 -16.92 -4.10
CA ALA A 635 -8.14 -15.47 -4.08
C ALA A 635 -7.88 -14.78 -5.43
N PRO A 636 -6.84 -15.14 -6.20
CA PRO A 636 -6.64 -14.58 -7.54
C PRO A 636 -7.74 -14.93 -8.53
N LEU A 637 -8.45 -16.05 -8.39
CA LEU A 637 -9.38 -16.58 -9.41
C LEU A 637 -10.84 -16.19 -9.15
N ILE A 638 -11.27 -16.17 -7.88
CA ILE A 638 -12.70 -16.01 -7.52
C ILE A 638 -13.32 -14.71 -8.04
N TRP A 639 -12.57 -13.60 -8.02
CA TRP A 639 -13.07 -12.31 -8.49
C TRP A 639 -13.20 -12.26 -10.02
N GLN A 640 -12.65 -13.21 -10.78
CA GLN A 640 -12.70 -13.20 -12.25
C GLN A 640 -13.90 -13.98 -12.82
N GLY A 641 -14.42 -14.94 -12.06
CA GLY A 641 -15.51 -15.85 -12.47
C GLY A 641 -16.93 -15.35 -12.20
N ASP A 642 -17.94 -16.20 -12.37
CA ASP A 642 -19.30 -15.94 -11.87
C ASP A 642 -19.31 -15.98 -10.34
N LEU A 643 -20.12 -15.13 -9.70
CA LEU A 643 -20.30 -15.09 -8.24
C LEU A 643 -21.70 -15.57 -7.86
N PRO A 644 -21.93 -16.07 -6.64
CA PRO A 644 -23.26 -16.45 -6.18
C PRO A 644 -24.31 -15.35 -6.40
N GLY A 645 -25.30 -15.66 -7.23
CA GLY A 645 -26.38 -14.75 -7.63
C GLY A 645 -25.98 -13.64 -8.60
N ALA A 646 -24.77 -13.62 -9.13
CA ALA A 646 -24.31 -12.70 -10.17
C ALA A 646 -23.59 -13.50 -11.26
N GLU A 647 -24.40 -14.20 -12.07
CA GLU A 647 -23.94 -15.24 -12.98
C GLU A 647 -24.18 -14.87 -14.44
N HIS A 648 -23.12 -14.68 -15.20
CA HIS A 648 -23.13 -14.16 -16.58
C HIS A 648 -22.51 -15.14 -17.59
N GLY A 649 -22.46 -16.42 -17.23
CA GLY A 649 -21.98 -17.48 -18.13
C GLY A 649 -20.48 -17.77 -17.99
N ARG A 650 -19.79 -17.12 -17.04
CA ARG A 650 -18.38 -17.41 -16.74
C ARG A 650 -18.24 -18.63 -15.81
N PRO A 651 -17.04 -19.22 -15.70
CA PRO A 651 -16.78 -20.26 -14.70
C PRO A 651 -17.03 -19.75 -13.29
N VAL A 652 -17.61 -20.57 -12.42
CA VAL A 652 -17.66 -20.30 -10.97
C VAL A 652 -16.42 -20.93 -10.34
N PHE A 653 -15.62 -20.15 -9.63
CA PHE A 653 -14.45 -20.65 -8.89
C PHE A 653 -14.79 -20.79 -7.41
N VAL A 654 -14.51 -21.96 -6.85
CA VAL A 654 -14.73 -22.29 -5.44
C VAL A 654 -13.53 -23.05 -4.89
N ARG A 655 -13.35 -23.06 -3.58
CA ARG A 655 -12.32 -23.85 -2.91
C ARG A 655 -12.68 -25.34 -2.98
N ASP A 656 -11.69 -26.17 -3.29
CA ASP A 656 -11.78 -27.60 -3.01
C ASP A 656 -11.74 -27.82 -1.48
N LEU A 657 -12.83 -28.36 -0.93
CA LEU A 657 -12.96 -28.72 0.49
C LEU A 657 -13.02 -30.24 0.69
N GLY A 658 -12.69 -31.01 -0.34
CA GLY A 658 -12.80 -32.46 -0.35
C GLY A 658 -14.18 -32.99 -0.77
N PRO A 659 -14.28 -34.29 -1.05
CA PRO A 659 -15.43 -34.88 -1.77
C PRO A 659 -16.80 -34.66 -1.13
N ALA A 660 -16.88 -34.71 0.19
CA ALA A 660 -18.15 -34.57 0.91
C ALA A 660 -18.74 -33.17 0.76
N GLU A 661 -17.94 -32.13 1.00
CA GLU A 661 -18.37 -30.73 0.90
C GLU A 661 -18.55 -30.27 -0.54
N ASN A 662 -17.67 -30.73 -1.44
CA ASN A 662 -17.77 -30.39 -2.85
C ASN A 662 -19.07 -30.93 -3.48
N ARG A 663 -19.56 -32.09 -3.04
CA ARG A 663 -20.88 -32.61 -3.47
C ARG A 663 -22.03 -31.67 -3.11
N ALA A 664 -21.98 -31.02 -1.95
CA ALA A 664 -22.99 -30.01 -1.58
C ALA A 664 -22.94 -28.80 -2.51
N VAL A 665 -21.74 -28.33 -2.88
CA VAL A 665 -21.57 -27.25 -3.86
C VAL A 665 -22.06 -27.67 -5.24
N MET A 666 -21.71 -28.87 -5.73
CA MET A 666 -22.16 -29.39 -7.02
C MET A 666 -23.68 -29.52 -7.09
N ALA A 667 -24.33 -29.98 -6.02
CA ALA A 667 -25.78 -30.08 -5.93
C ALA A 667 -26.49 -28.72 -6.06
N ARG A 668 -25.80 -27.62 -5.72
CA ARG A 668 -26.32 -26.25 -5.83
C ARG A 668 -26.24 -25.69 -7.25
N TYR A 669 -25.35 -26.22 -8.08
CA TYR A 669 -25.11 -25.83 -9.47
C TYR A 669 -25.18 -27.04 -10.41
N PRO A 670 -26.31 -27.77 -10.45
CA PRO A 670 -26.44 -28.99 -11.25
C PRO A 670 -26.30 -28.75 -12.77
N GLU A 671 -26.51 -27.51 -13.21
CA GLU A 671 -26.36 -27.08 -14.60
C GLU A 671 -24.90 -26.87 -15.02
N ARG A 672 -23.95 -26.90 -14.07
CA ARG A 672 -22.53 -26.64 -14.33
C ARG A 672 -21.73 -27.93 -14.36
N ILE A 673 -20.80 -28.01 -15.30
CA ILE A 673 -19.89 -29.14 -15.42
C ILE A 673 -18.77 -28.97 -14.38
N PRO A 674 -18.56 -29.95 -13.47
CA PRO A 674 -17.57 -29.82 -12.41
C PRO A 674 -16.16 -30.18 -12.91
N TYR A 675 -15.21 -29.30 -12.64
CA TYR A 675 -13.78 -29.46 -12.85
C TYR A 675 -13.03 -29.16 -11.56
N MET A 676 -11.78 -29.62 -11.48
CA MET A 676 -10.84 -29.21 -10.44
C MET A 676 -9.60 -28.60 -11.10
N TYR A 677 -9.18 -27.44 -10.60
CA TYR A 677 -7.94 -26.78 -10.98
C TYR A 677 -6.88 -27.11 -9.93
N LEU A 678 -5.86 -27.88 -10.33
CA LEU A 678 -4.89 -28.48 -9.43
C LEU A 678 -3.50 -28.60 -10.07
N SER A 679 -2.49 -28.83 -9.25
CA SER A 679 -1.12 -29.12 -9.70
C SER A 679 -0.87 -30.62 -9.50
N LEU A 680 -0.51 -31.35 -10.56
CA LEU A 680 -0.21 -32.79 -10.48
C LEU A 680 1.26 -33.06 -10.15
N ASP A 681 2.12 -32.16 -10.62
CA ASP A 681 3.55 -32.13 -10.32
C ASP A 681 3.84 -30.83 -9.55
N PRO A 682 4.55 -30.91 -8.40
CA PRO A 682 5.06 -29.75 -7.67
C PRO A 682 5.69 -28.65 -8.53
N GLU A 683 6.42 -29.04 -9.58
CA GLU A 683 7.11 -28.12 -10.49
C GLU A 683 6.32 -27.89 -11.80
N GLY A 684 5.23 -28.64 -11.99
CA GLY A 684 4.39 -28.55 -13.18
C GLY A 684 3.43 -27.37 -13.17
N ALA A 685 2.97 -27.00 -14.37
CA ALA A 685 1.90 -26.05 -14.54
C ALA A 685 0.57 -26.61 -13.98
N PRO A 686 -0.30 -25.75 -13.43
CA PRO A 686 -1.61 -26.19 -12.98
C PRO A 686 -2.49 -26.60 -14.17
N GLU A 687 -3.29 -27.65 -13.98
CA GLU A 687 -4.17 -28.23 -14.99
C GLU A 687 -5.63 -28.18 -14.55
N LEU A 688 -6.52 -28.00 -15.52
CA LEU A 688 -7.96 -28.11 -15.32
C LEU A 688 -8.42 -29.52 -15.68
N VAL A 689 -8.83 -30.30 -14.68
CA VAL A 689 -9.14 -31.73 -14.82
C VAL A 689 -10.62 -31.98 -14.51
N PRO A 690 -11.33 -32.83 -15.27
CA PRO A 690 -12.70 -33.23 -14.92
C PRO A 690 -12.79 -33.75 -13.48
N TYR A 691 -13.79 -33.29 -12.72
CA TYR A 691 -13.82 -33.49 -11.26
C TYR A 691 -13.73 -34.96 -10.84
N ALA A 692 -14.43 -35.89 -11.51
CA ALA A 692 -14.40 -37.31 -11.16
C ALA A 692 -12.99 -37.93 -11.23
N ARG A 693 -12.19 -37.52 -12.23
CA ARG A 693 -10.79 -37.95 -12.35
C ARG A 693 -9.92 -37.26 -11.30
N ALA A 694 -10.09 -35.95 -11.13
CA ALA A 694 -9.34 -35.16 -10.17
C ALA A 694 -9.56 -35.62 -8.72
N GLU A 695 -10.79 -35.95 -8.36
CA GLU A 695 -11.17 -36.51 -7.06
C GLU A 695 -10.36 -37.77 -6.75
N THR A 696 -10.23 -38.67 -7.73
CA THR A 696 -9.43 -39.89 -7.57
C THR A 696 -7.93 -39.59 -7.43
N LEU A 697 -7.42 -38.61 -8.18
CA LEU A 697 -5.99 -38.24 -8.16
C LEU A 697 -5.59 -37.54 -6.86
N VAL A 698 -6.43 -36.64 -6.36
CA VAL A 698 -6.14 -35.80 -5.19
C VAL A 698 -6.59 -36.46 -3.89
N TRP A 699 -7.79 -37.03 -3.86
CA TRP A 699 -8.43 -37.55 -2.64
C TRP A 699 -8.46 -39.08 -2.55
N GLY A 700 -8.02 -39.80 -3.59
CA GLY A 700 -8.01 -41.26 -3.63
C GLY A 700 -6.92 -41.93 -2.76
N GLU A 701 -7.06 -43.25 -2.57
CA GLU A 701 -6.06 -44.07 -1.89
C GLU A 701 -4.85 -44.35 -2.80
N GLY A 702 -3.96 -43.37 -2.94
CA GLY A 702 -2.62 -43.58 -3.52
C GLY A 702 -1.67 -44.32 -2.55
N PRO A 703 -0.49 -44.77 -3.00
CA PRO A 703 0.48 -45.43 -2.13
C PRO A 703 0.83 -44.56 -0.91
N ARG A 704 0.93 -45.20 0.26
CA ARG A 704 1.36 -44.55 1.50
C ARG A 704 2.77 -43.97 1.31
N PRO A 705 3.06 -42.77 1.87
CA PRO A 705 4.38 -42.16 1.79
C PRO A 705 5.47 -43.05 2.39
#